data_AF-A0A954UAS7-F1
#
_entry.id   AF-A0A954UAS7-F1
#
_cell.length_a   1.000
_cell.length_b   1.000
_cell.length_c   1.000
_cell.angle_alpha   90.00
_cell.angle_beta   90.00
_cell.angle_gamma   90.00
#
_symmetry.space_group_name_H-M   'P 1'
#
loop_
_entity.id
_entity.type
_entity.pdbx_description
1 polymer ?
#
loop_
_entity_poly.entity_id
_entity_poly.type
_entity_poly.pdbx_seq_one_letter_code
_entity_poly.pdbx_strand_id
1 'polypeptide(L)'
;MTLATPGVDSPAALGHAAGHSLAPPSASSRWMIVALQLLLAVLIVRMFEIEERRQLFTMLAIAVAGFPIYFHLPYQWRSWFFVFLTGLTSGLILGWSQTALAFAVGSLLVGLCYLPLAYWWRIGLLLTAGVLLAILRSGSTSLFWPVVGSMFMFRLILFVSDTRSQPMMPPLQESLPYFFLIPNVCFVLFPVVDFSTYQQTRQAKLSSENCQQGINWIVLGITHLLVYRAIRYWILPPPGSIENINTLLLFLATNYGLYLRVAGQFHLAVGILHLYGFRLPRTHDWFFFASSFTDIWRRINIYWKDFMSKMFFMPAFFRLRRYCGDPIAVCLAVMWVFMGTWIAHSWQVFWLLGEFPLSLLDAQLWLGAGVFVAANALHDYRHARHPDRGSQSYSLPVGAYRVLRTMGTFLLVSFFWARWTNPNLLTNLNEEIGLEYFMNAKQWALCAALLSGIFVAGLILHYYLCHRSRRSQASARPSQRNRSGLNIAWLGALLLIAQPTLVQNVPIEWTHVLLSMKSDHFSQTEASQMVQGYYEELNEGSIQAGLFSGHGAAARDDTQQRHFMDFTRSRRDILQLELIPNYKAEYNGSTITINRWSMRNRDIEKAKQPGTLRIALLGSSVVMGYGVGDEETFAVQ
;
A
#
# COMPACT_ATOMS: atom_id res chain seq x y z
N MET A 1 -61.14 21.77 -36.77
CA MET A 1 -61.50 23.00 -36.04
C MET A 1 -60.55 23.13 -34.85
N THR A 2 -59.42 23.80 -35.03
CA THR A 2 -59.16 25.26 -34.83
C THR A 2 -58.75 25.58 -33.38
N LEU A 3 -57.42 25.71 -33.21
CA LEU A 3 -56.65 26.76 -32.51
C LEU A 3 -57.31 27.51 -31.33
N ALA A 4 -56.59 27.61 -30.21
CA ALA A 4 -55.98 28.88 -29.74
C ALA A 4 -55.24 28.74 -28.40
N THR A 5 -54.06 29.37 -28.34
CA THR A 5 -53.27 29.73 -27.15
C THR A 5 -53.88 30.95 -26.43
N PRO A 6 -53.57 31.14 -25.14
CA PRO A 6 -52.92 32.38 -24.70
C PRO A 6 -51.86 32.06 -23.60
N GLY A 7 -50.87 32.88 -23.25
CA GLY A 7 -50.49 34.24 -23.54
C GLY A 7 -49.27 34.49 -22.62
N VAL A 8 -48.28 35.21 -23.13
CA VAL A 8 -46.96 35.41 -22.52
C VAL A 8 -47.02 36.52 -21.47
N ASP A 9 -46.66 36.21 -20.22
CA ASP A 9 -46.31 37.22 -19.20
C ASP A 9 -44.79 37.29 -19.03
N SER A 10 -44.24 38.48 -19.27
CA SER A 10 -42.84 38.85 -19.09
C SER A 10 -42.36 38.67 -17.64
N PRO A 11 -41.20 38.07 -17.38
CA PRO A 11 -40.54 38.19 -16.09
C PRO A 11 -39.71 39.48 -16.05
N ALA A 12 -40.05 40.33 -15.08
CA ALA A 12 -39.29 41.51 -14.71
C ALA A 12 -37.81 41.17 -14.40
N ALA A 13 -36.93 42.01 -14.92
CA ALA A 13 -35.50 41.93 -14.74
C ALA A 13 -35.09 42.09 -13.26
N LEU A 14 -34.59 41.00 -12.66
CA LEU A 14 -33.73 41.05 -11.48
C LEU A 14 -32.31 40.77 -11.95
N GLY A 15 -31.50 41.83 -11.99
CA GLY A 15 -30.09 41.77 -12.36
C GLY A 15 -29.29 40.92 -11.38
N HIS A 16 -29.06 39.66 -11.74
CA HIS A 16 -27.95 38.90 -11.17
C HIS A 16 -26.66 39.36 -11.83
N ALA A 17 -25.77 39.94 -11.02
CA ALA A 17 -24.40 40.25 -11.38
C ALA A 17 -23.76 39.05 -12.10
N ALA A 18 -23.45 39.23 -13.39
CA ALA A 18 -22.77 38.26 -14.21
C ALA A 18 -21.35 38.07 -13.66
N GLY A 19 -21.18 37.08 -12.78
CA GLY A 19 -19.87 36.53 -12.50
C GLY A 19 -19.30 36.00 -13.81
N HIS A 20 -18.18 36.55 -14.26
CA HIS A 20 -17.45 36.14 -15.45
C HIS A 20 -17.16 34.62 -15.40
N SER A 21 -18.06 33.80 -15.95
CA SER A 21 -17.79 32.40 -16.21
C SER A 21 -16.87 32.34 -17.44
N LEU A 22 -15.56 32.32 -17.19
CA LEU A 22 -14.53 32.08 -18.20
C LEU A 22 -14.97 30.93 -19.11
N ALA A 23 -15.03 31.18 -20.42
CA ALA A 23 -15.44 30.22 -21.43
C ALA A 23 -14.71 28.87 -21.24
N PRO A 24 -15.37 27.73 -21.49
CA PRO A 24 -14.75 26.42 -21.33
C PRO A 24 -13.50 26.32 -22.22
N PRO A 25 -12.37 25.84 -21.68
CA PRO A 25 -11.12 25.76 -22.44
C PRO A 25 -11.30 24.92 -23.70
N SER A 26 -10.64 25.36 -24.78
CA SER A 26 -10.57 24.60 -26.03
C SER A 26 -10.08 23.18 -25.77
N ALA A 27 -10.45 22.22 -26.63
CA ALA A 27 -10.01 20.83 -26.48
C ALA A 27 -8.48 20.71 -26.37
N SER A 28 -7.74 21.53 -27.13
CA SER A 28 -6.27 21.60 -27.07
C SER A 28 -5.75 22.06 -25.70
N SER A 29 -6.33 23.12 -25.13
CA SER A 29 -5.95 23.62 -23.79
C SER A 29 -6.15 22.58 -22.68
N ARG A 30 -7.22 21.77 -22.75
CA ARG A 30 -7.45 20.68 -21.79
C ARG A 30 -6.36 19.61 -21.84
N TRP A 31 -5.89 19.27 -23.03
CA TRP A 31 -4.82 18.29 -23.20
C TRP A 31 -3.45 18.80 -22.75
N MET A 32 -3.15 20.09 -22.97
CA MET A 32 -1.94 20.71 -22.43
C MET A 32 -1.92 20.67 -20.88
N ILE A 33 -3.06 20.90 -20.23
CA ILE A 33 -3.19 20.83 -18.77
C ILE A 33 -2.98 19.39 -18.25
N VAL A 34 -3.45 18.39 -18.98
CA VAL A 34 -3.21 16.96 -18.69
C VAL A 34 -1.72 16.64 -18.80
N ALA A 35 -1.08 17.05 -19.91
CA ALA A 35 0.34 16.82 -20.16
C ALA A 35 1.23 17.49 -19.09
N LEU A 36 0.93 18.74 -18.72
CA LEU A 36 1.67 19.46 -17.67
C LEU A 36 1.59 18.74 -16.32
N GLN A 37 0.40 18.30 -15.90
CA GLN A 37 0.25 17.56 -14.63
C GLN A 37 1.03 16.24 -14.65
N LEU A 38 1.01 15.50 -15.76
CA LEU A 38 1.77 14.24 -15.89
C LEU A 38 3.28 14.49 -15.87
N LEU A 39 3.76 15.53 -16.55
CA LEU A 39 5.18 15.92 -16.51
C LEU A 39 5.62 16.28 -15.09
N LEU A 40 4.83 17.10 -14.39
CA LEU A 40 5.09 17.43 -12.99
C LEU A 40 5.10 16.18 -12.09
N ALA A 41 4.16 15.26 -12.28
CA ALA A 41 4.12 14.00 -11.53
C ALA A 41 5.39 13.15 -11.75
N VAL A 42 5.85 13.01 -13.00
CA VAL A 42 7.11 12.31 -13.34
C VAL A 42 8.32 13.00 -12.69
N LEU A 43 8.37 14.34 -12.73
CA LEU A 43 9.44 15.11 -12.10
C LEU A 43 9.47 14.92 -10.57
N ILE A 44 8.31 14.94 -9.91
CA ILE A 44 8.21 14.70 -8.46
C ILE A 44 8.67 13.29 -8.10
N VAL A 45 8.24 12.27 -8.84
CA VAL A 45 8.69 10.89 -8.62
C VAL A 45 10.21 10.78 -8.74
N ARG A 46 10.82 11.49 -9.70
CA ARG A 46 12.29 11.54 -9.85
C ARG A 46 12.98 12.30 -8.73
N MET A 47 12.49 13.48 -8.37
CA MET A 47 13.16 14.37 -7.41
C MET A 47 13.06 13.90 -5.97
N PHE A 48 12.00 13.16 -5.63
CA PHE A 48 11.81 12.53 -4.34
C PHE A 48 12.16 11.03 -4.36
N GLU A 49 12.77 10.50 -5.43
CA GLU A 49 13.15 9.08 -5.52
C GLU A 49 12.03 8.13 -5.03
N ILE A 50 10.79 8.41 -5.44
CA ILE A 50 9.62 7.71 -4.91
C ILE A 50 9.63 6.27 -5.43
N GLU A 51 9.71 5.29 -4.53
CA GLU A 51 9.79 3.86 -4.85
C GLU A 51 10.92 3.57 -5.88
N GLU A 52 12.09 4.19 -5.70
CA GLU A 52 13.25 4.06 -6.61
C GLU A 52 13.68 2.61 -6.80
N ARG A 53 13.71 1.80 -5.73
CA ARG A 53 14.05 0.36 -5.78
C ARG A 53 13.19 -0.42 -6.77
N ARG A 54 11.96 0.02 -6.99
CA ARG A 54 11.00 -0.60 -7.92
C ARG A 54 11.01 0.05 -9.30
N GLN A 55 11.92 0.99 -9.56
CA GLN A 55 12.04 1.70 -10.83
C GLN A 55 10.73 2.41 -11.23
N LEU A 56 10.00 2.98 -10.25
CA LEU A 56 8.72 3.67 -10.50
C LEU A 56 8.89 4.83 -11.49
N PHE A 57 9.98 5.58 -11.40
CA PHE A 57 10.28 6.64 -12.37
C PHE A 57 10.31 6.10 -13.80
N THR A 58 11.04 5.01 -14.05
CA THR A 58 11.16 4.38 -15.36
C THR A 58 9.81 3.93 -15.89
N MET A 59 9.02 3.21 -15.09
CA MET A 59 7.68 2.76 -15.49
C MET A 59 6.73 3.93 -15.75
N LEU A 60 6.69 4.93 -14.86
CA LEU A 60 5.80 6.08 -15.02
C LEU A 60 6.21 6.93 -16.24
N ALA A 61 7.50 7.10 -16.49
CA ALA A 61 8.02 7.82 -17.66
C ALA A 61 7.61 7.11 -18.96
N ILE A 62 7.74 5.78 -19.04
CA ILE A 62 7.28 5.00 -20.20
C ILE A 62 5.75 5.09 -20.33
N ALA A 63 5.01 4.97 -19.24
CA ALA A 63 3.56 5.05 -19.24
C ALA A 63 3.07 6.44 -19.70
N VAL A 64 3.74 7.53 -19.30
CA VAL A 64 3.41 8.90 -19.72
C VAL A 64 3.86 9.18 -21.16
N ALA A 65 5.03 8.69 -21.57
CA ALA A 65 5.53 8.84 -22.94
C ALA A 65 4.70 8.03 -23.96
N GLY A 66 4.22 6.85 -23.57
CA GLY A 66 3.34 6.02 -24.39
C GLY A 66 1.91 6.55 -24.50
N PHE A 67 1.46 7.37 -23.55
CA PHE A 67 0.08 7.86 -23.50
C PHE A 67 -0.34 8.68 -24.74
N PRO A 68 0.44 9.67 -25.24
CA PRO A 68 0.11 10.38 -26.48
C PRO A 68 -0.02 9.44 -27.69
N ILE A 69 0.87 8.44 -27.80
CA ILE A 69 0.83 7.46 -28.90
C ILE A 69 -0.47 6.65 -28.79
N TYR A 70 -0.79 6.12 -27.60
CA TYR A 70 -2.02 5.36 -27.35
C TYR A 70 -3.29 6.18 -27.66
N PHE A 71 -3.28 7.47 -27.34
CA PHE A 71 -4.39 8.38 -27.59
C PHE A 71 -4.73 8.49 -29.09
N HIS A 72 -3.70 8.68 -29.93
CA HIS A 72 -3.85 8.79 -31.39
C HIS A 72 -4.04 7.45 -32.09
N LEU A 73 -3.71 6.34 -31.43
CA LEU A 73 -3.78 5.01 -32.02
C LEU A 73 -5.23 4.54 -32.25
N PRO A 74 -5.54 3.90 -33.39
CA PRO A 74 -6.84 3.28 -33.64
C PRO A 74 -7.19 2.22 -32.59
N TYR A 75 -8.48 2.08 -32.27
CA TYR A 75 -8.95 1.19 -31.19
C TYR A 75 -8.43 -0.25 -31.29
N GLN A 76 -8.37 -0.81 -32.50
CA GLN A 76 -7.87 -2.16 -32.77
C GLN A 76 -6.41 -2.40 -32.37
N TRP A 77 -5.57 -1.36 -32.39
CA TRP A 77 -4.13 -1.45 -32.10
C TRP A 77 -3.81 -1.11 -30.64
N ARG A 78 -4.74 -0.47 -29.91
CA ARG A 78 -4.54 -0.04 -28.53
C ARG A 78 -4.19 -1.17 -27.58
N SER A 79 -4.85 -2.32 -27.70
CA SER A 79 -4.53 -3.49 -26.88
C SER A 79 -3.09 -3.97 -27.07
N TRP A 80 -2.69 -4.14 -28.34
CA TRP A 80 -1.36 -4.61 -28.69
C TRP A 80 -0.28 -3.64 -28.25
N PHE A 81 -0.52 -2.34 -28.44
CA PHE A 81 0.39 -1.31 -27.98
C PHE A 81 0.52 -1.27 -26.46
N PHE A 82 -0.58 -1.48 -25.71
CA PHE A 82 -0.53 -1.55 -24.25
C PHE A 82 0.26 -2.76 -23.73
N VAL A 83 0.09 -3.93 -24.36
CA VAL A 83 0.88 -5.13 -24.03
C VAL A 83 2.35 -4.93 -24.41
N PHE A 84 2.62 -4.31 -25.56
CA PHE A 84 3.98 -3.92 -25.97
C PHE A 84 4.64 -2.99 -24.95
N LEU A 85 3.94 -1.94 -24.50
CA LEU A 85 4.46 -1.04 -23.46
C LEU A 85 4.73 -1.78 -22.15
N THR A 86 3.90 -2.75 -21.80
CA THR A 86 4.14 -3.61 -20.64
C THR A 86 5.42 -4.42 -20.81
N GLY A 87 5.62 -5.04 -21.98
CA GLY A 87 6.84 -5.79 -22.30
C GLY A 87 8.09 -4.92 -22.35
N LEU A 88 8.01 -3.71 -22.92
CA LEU A 88 9.09 -2.73 -22.92
C LEU A 88 9.45 -2.30 -21.49
N THR A 89 8.44 -2.01 -20.67
CA THR A 89 8.64 -1.63 -19.26
C THR A 89 9.28 -2.78 -18.48
N SER A 90 8.77 -4.00 -18.63
CA SER A 90 9.37 -5.20 -18.02
C SER A 90 10.82 -5.41 -18.49
N GLY A 91 11.09 -5.28 -19.78
CA GLY A 91 12.42 -5.47 -20.35
C GLY A 91 13.46 -4.51 -19.80
N LEU A 92 13.07 -3.24 -19.59
CA LEU A 92 13.95 -2.21 -19.04
C LEU A 92 14.16 -2.33 -17.53
N ILE A 93 13.17 -2.85 -16.78
CA ILE A 93 13.25 -2.99 -15.32
C ILE A 93 13.90 -4.31 -14.92
N LEU A 94 13.40 -5.43 -15.43
CA LEU A 94 13.80 -6.78 -15.04
C LEU A 94 14.92 -7.36 -15.90
N GLY A 95 15.18 -6.76 -17.06
CA GLY A 95 16.00 -7.33 -18.12
C GLY A 95 15.18 -8.17 -19.12
N TRP A 96 15.67 -8.24 -20.36
CA TRP A 96 14.98 -8.91 -21.46
C TRP A 96 14.83 -10.42 -21.27
N SER A 97 15.78 -11.10 -20.63
CA SER A 97 15.69 -12.55 -20.37
C SER A 97 14.57 -12.89 -19.39
N GLN A 98 14.53 -12.20 -18.25
CA GLN A 98 13.49 -12.35 -17.22
C GLN A 98 12.11 -11.98 -17.77
N THR A 99 12.05 -10.95 -18.62
CA THR A 99 10.82 -10.54 -19.30
C THR A 99 10.33 -11.61 -20.27
N ALA A 100 11.22 -12.20 -21.07
CA ALA A 100 10.87 -13.28 -21.97
C ALA A 100 10.31 -14.49 -21.21
N LEU A 101 10.91 -14.85 -20.06
CA LEU A 101 10.39 -15.91 -19.18
C LEU A 101 9.00 -15.56 -18.63
N ALA A 102 8.81 -14.34 -18.11
CA ALA A 102 7.52 -13.88 -17.60
C ALA A 102 6.42 -13.96 -18.66
N PHE A 103 6.70 -13.47 -19.87
CA PHE A 103 5.76 -13.49 -20.98
C PHE A 103 5.51 -14.91 -21.51
N ALA A 104 6.53 -15.78 -21.53
CA ALA A 104 6.36 -17.18 -21.92
C ALA A 104 5.43 -17.93 -20.96
N VAL A 105 5.69 -17.84 -19.65
CA VAL A 105 4.84 -18.47 -18.62
C VAL A 105 3.43 -17.87 -18.64
N GLY A 106 3.32 -16.53 -18.73
CA GLY A 106 2.02 -15.87 -18.82
C GLY A 106 1.23 -16.28 -20.06
N SER A 107 1.88 -16.35 -21.22
CA SER A 107 1.25 -16.77 -22.48
C SER A 107 0.82 -18.24 -22.43
N LEU A 108 1.60 -19.11 -21.79
CA LEU A 108 1.20 -20.50 -21.54
C LEU A 108 -0.08 -20.57 -20.71
N LEU A 109 -0.17 -19.84 -19.60
CA LEU A 109 -1.35 -19.81 -18.74
C LEU A 109 -2.60 -19.26 -19.47
N VAL A 110 -2.43 -18.20 -20.27
CA VAL A 110 -3.51 -17.70 -21.14
C VAL A 110 -3.90 -18.76 -22.15
N GLY A 111 -2.94 -19.40 -22.84
CA GLY A 111 -3.19 -20.44 -23.82
C GLY A 111 -4.01 -21.61 -23.25
N LEU A 112 -3.69 -22.06 -22.04
CA LEU A 112 -4.45 -23.09 -21.33
C LEU A 112 -5.92 -22.71 -21.11
N CYS A 113 -6.22 -21.42 -20.89
CA CYS A 113 -7.61 -20.94 -20.73
C CYS A 113 -8.41 -21.00 -22.04
N TYR A 114 -7.72 -20.86 -23.18
CA TYR A 114 -8.32 -20.81 -24.53
C TYR A 114 -8.42 -22.18 -25.21
N LEU A 115 -7.90 -23.24 -24.60
CA LEU A 115 -8.06 -24.60 -25.14
C LEU A 115 -9.56 -24.95 -25.27
N PRO A 116 -9.98 -25.58 -26.39
CA PRO A 116 -11.37 -25.97 -26.63
C PRO A 116 -11.74 -27.24 -25.83
N LEU A 117 -11.45 -27.23 -24.53
CA LEU A 117 -11.70 -28.34 -23.60
C LEU A 117 -12.88 -28.00 -22.69
N ALA A 118 -13.55 -29.04 -22.19
CA ALA A 118 -14.60 -28.86 -21.19
C ALA A 118 -14.05 -28.13 -19.94
N TYR A 119 -14.90 -27.36 -19.28
CA TYR A 119 -14.52 -26.48 -18.16
C TYR A 119 -13.65 -27.20 -17.11
N TRP A 120 -14.05 -28.40 -16.67
CA TRP A 120 -13.33 -29.13 -15.63
C TRP A 120 -11.95 -29.63 -16.06
N TRP A 121 -11.78 -30.00 -17.33
CA TRP A 121 -10.45 -30.36 -17.87
C TRP A 121 -9.52 -29.16 -17.94
N ARG A 122 -10.04 -27.97 -18.30
CA ARG A 122 -9.28 -26.72 -18.24
C ARG A 122 -8.84 -26.39 -16.83
N ILE A 123 -9.74 -26.51 -15.84
CA ILE A 123 -9.39 -26.33 -14.42
C ILE A 123 -8.30 -27.33 -14.00
N GLY A 124 -8.43 -28.61 -14.35
CA GLY A 124 -7.43 -29.63 -14.06
C GLY A 124 -6.05 -29.26 -14.64
N LEU A 125 -5.99 -28.85 -15.91
CA LEU A 125 -4.74 -28.42 -16.54
C LEU A 125 -4.13 -27.18 -15.87
N LEU A 126 -4.94 -26.18 -15.51
CA LEU A 126 -4.48 -24.98 -14.82
C LEU A 126 -3.98 -25.29 -13.40
N LEU A 127 -4.63 -26.21 -12.68
CA LEU A 127 -4.17 -26.67 -11.38
C LEU A 127 -2.85 -27.43 -11.50
N THR A 128 -2.72 -28.36 -12.45
CA THR A 128 -1.47 -29.06 -12.71
C THR A 128 -0.35 -28.09 -13.08
N ALA A 129 -0.60 -27.13 -13.97
CA ALA A 129 0.36 -26.08 -14.31
C ALA A 129 0.73 -25.23 -13.08
N GLY A 130 -0.25 -24.85 -12.26
CA GLY A 130 -0.03 -24.11 -11.01
C GLY A 130 0.85 -24.86 -10.02
N VAL A 131 0.63 -26.16 -9.83
CA VAL A 131 1.47 -27.01 -8.97
C VAL A 131 2.89 -27.11 -9.52
N LEU A 132 3.06 -27.35 -10.82
CA LEU A 132 4.38 -27.39 -11.45
C LEU A 132 5.13 -26.07 -11.30
N LEU A 133 4.45 -24.94 -11.56
CA LEU A 133 5.04 -23.61 -11.37
C LEU A 133 5.36 -23.32 -9.90
N ALA A 134 4.56 -23.81 -8.95
CA ALA A 134 4.86 -23.68 -7.53
C ALA A 134 6.10 -24.49 -7.12
N ILE A 135 6.26 -25.72 -7.63
CA ILE A 135 7.48 -26.51 -7.42
C ILE A 135 8.69 -25.75 -7.99
N LEU A 136 8.60 -25.25 -9.22
CA LEU A 136 9.68 -24.46 -9.84
C LEU A 136 9.99 -23.16 -9.07
N ARG A 137 8.96 -22.48 -8.55
CA ARG A 137 9.11 -21.27 -7.73
C ARG A 137 9.85 -21.56 -6.42
N SER A 138 9.56 -22.68 -5.78
CA SER A 138 10.20 -23.06 -4.52
C SER A 138 11.70 -23.31 -4.68
N GLY A 139 12.14 -23.74 -5.86
CA GLY A 139 13.55 -23.96 -6.20
C GLY A 139 14.25 -22.75 -6.83
N SER A 140 13.60 -21.59 -6.95
CA SER A 140 14.13 -20.47 -7.74
C SER A 140 13.77 -19.10 -7.15
N THR A 141 14.79 -18.24 -7.03
CA THR A 141 14.66 -16.84 -6.59
C THR A 141 14.63 -15.84 -7.76
N SER A 142 14.39 -16.33 -8.99
CA SER A 142 14.39 -15.46 -10.18
C SER A 142 13.32 -14.37 -10.12
N LEU A 143 13.68 -13.18 -10.59
CA LEU A 143 12.88 -11.95 -10.47
C LEU A 143 11.59 -11.94 -11.29
N PHE A 144 11.45 -12.84 -12.26
CA PHE A 144 10.20 -12.95 -13.03
C PHE A 144 9.05 -13.56 -12.21
N TRP A 145 9.35 -14.31 -11.14
CA TRP A 145 8.33 -15.01 -10.36
C TRP A 145 7.34 -14.08 -9.66
N PRO A 146 7.75 -13.04 -8.91
CA PRO A 146 6.82 -12.12 -8.26
C PRO A 146 5.95 -11.39 -9.28
N VAL A 147 6.50 -11.10 -10.47
CA VAL A 147 5.80 -10.42 -11.57
C VAL A 147 4.73 -11.33 -12.15
N VAL A 148 5.05 -12.57 -12.51
CA VAL A 148 4.07 -13.57 -12.99
C VAL A 148 3.00 -13.82 -11.93
N GLY A 149 3.42 -14.01 -10.68
CA GLY A 149 2.52 -14.15 -9.53
C GLY A 149 1.52 -13.01 -9.46
N SER A 150 2.00 -11.76 -9.45
CA SER A 150 1.16 -10.55 -9.40
C SER A 150 0.17 -10.44 -10.56
N MET A 151 0.59 -10.87 -11.75
CA MET A 151 -0.20 -10.73 -12.97
C MET A 151 -1.29 -11.80 -13.09
N PHE A 152 -1.02 -13.01 -12.61
CA PHE A 152 -1.85 -14.18 -12.88
C PHE A 152 -2.58 -14.74 -11.66
N MET A 153 -2.00 -14.75 -10.44
CA MET A 153 -2.50 -15.58 -9.32
C MET A 153 -4.03 -15.52 -9.11
N PHE A 154 -4.58 -14.37 -8.72
CA PHE A 154 -6.01 -14.20 -8.46
C PHE A 154 -6.79 -13.84 -9.72
N ARG A 155 -6.13 -13.19 -10.69
CA ARG A 155 -6.77 -12.80 -11.95
C ARG A 155 -7.15 -13.98 -12.82
N LEU A 156 -6.36 -15.05 -12.79
CA LEU A 156 -6.63 -16.29 -13.49
C LEU A 156 -7.88 -16.96 -12.93
N ILE A 157 -8.04 -16.98 -11.59
CA ILE A 157 -9.24 -17.48 -10.92
C ILE A 157 -10.48 -16.69 -11.38
N LEU A 158 -10.40 -15.35 -11.36
CA LEU A 158 -11.49 -14.47 -11.79
C LEU A 158 -11.80 -14.62 -13.28
N PHE A 159 -10.77 -14.66 -14.13
CA PHE A 159 -10.93 -14.81 -15.58
C PHE A 159 -11.65 -16.11 -15.95
N VAL A 160 -11.23 -17.23 -15.35
CA VAL A 160 -11.85 -18.53 -15.60
C VAL A 160 -13.28 -18.60 -15.03
N SER A 161 -13.52 -17.96 -13.89
CA SER A 161 -14.87 -17.85 -13.33
C SER A 161 -15.80 -17.02 -14.22
N ASP A 162 -15.32 -15.92 -14.77
CA ASP A 162 -16.14 -14.99 -15.58
C ASP A 162 -16.43 -15.54 -16.96
N THR A 163 -15.43 -16.14 -17.59
CA THR A 163 -15.57 -16.74 -18.92
C THR A 163 -16.41 -18.02 -18.91
N ARG A 164 -16.59 -18.67 -17.75
CA ARG A 164 -17.50 -19.83 -17.61
C ARG A 164 -18.93 -19.50 -18.02
N SER A 165 -19.40 -18.30 -17.69
CA SER A 165 -20.80 -17.91 -17.91
C SER A 165 -21.01 -17.24 -19.28
N GLN A 166 -19.94 -17.06 -20.05
CA GLN A 166 -20.01 -16.43 -21.37
C GLN A 166 -20.19 -17.50 -22.47
N PRO A 167 -21.00 -17.21 -23.50
CA PRO A 167 -21.26 -18.17 -24.58
C PRO A 167 -20.03 -18.41 -25.46
N MET A 168 -19.13 -17.44 -25.55
CA MET A 168 -17.88 -17.54 -26.31
C MET A 168 -16.74 -16.92 -25.50
N MET A 169 -15.53 -17.43 -25.72
CA MET A 169 -14.32 -16.85 -25.12
C MET A 169 -14.07 -15.44 -25.69
N PRO A 170 -13.72 -14.46 -24.84
CA PRO A 170 -13.34 -13.13 -25.30
C PRO A 170 -12.16 -13.19 -26.29
N PRO A 171 -12.05 -12.28 -27.26
CA PRO A 171 -10.88 -12.18 -28.12
C PRO A 171 -9.60 -11.94 -27.31
N LEU A 172 -8.45 -12.47 -27.78
CA LEU A 172 -7.15 -12.25 -27.14
C LEU A 172 -6.79 -10.76 -27.00
N GLN A 173 -7.30 -9.93 -27.92
CA GLN A 173 -7.15 -8.48 -27.87
C GLN A 173 -7.78 -7.85 -26.62
N GLU A 174 -8.77 -8.49 -26.00
CA GLU A 174 -9.39 -7.99 -24.77
C GLU A 174 -8.76 -8.62 -23.52
N SER A 175 -8.37 -9.89 -23.61
CA SER A 175 -7.84 -10.65 -22.48
C SER A 175 -6.35 -10.40 -22.20
N LEU A 176 -5.50 -10.23 -23.21
CA LEU A 176 -4.06 -10.05 -22.97
C LEU A 176 -3.75 -8.79 -22.14
N PRO A 177 -4.35 -7.61 -22.43
CA PRO A 177 -4.13 -6.42 -21.62
C PRO A 177 -4.61 -6.55 -20.17
N TYR A 178 -5.54 -7.47 -19.86
CA TYR A 178 -5.99 -7.72 -18.49
C TYR A 178 -4.92 -8.41 -17.62
N PHE A 179 -4.13 -9.30 -18.21
CA PHE A 179 -3.03 -9.97 -17.51
C PHE A 179 -1.76 -9.13 -17.51
N PHE A 180 -1.37 -8.62 -18.68
CA PHE A 180 -0.14 -7.84 -18.87
C PHE A 180 -0.43 -6.34 -18.68
N LEU A 181 -0.43 -5.89 -17.43
CA LEU A 181 -0.64 -4.49 -17.05
C LEU A 181 0.69 -3.78 -16.77
N ILE A 182 0.88 -2.59 -17.36
CA ILE A 182 2.09 -1.76 -17.15
C ILE A 182 2.42 -1.57 -15.65
N PRO A 183 1.47 -1.22 -14.76
CA PRO A 183 1.83 -0.95 -13.37
C PRO A 183 2.20 -2.21 -12.56
N ASN A 184 1.79 -3.41 -12.97
CA ASN A 184 2.15 -4.66 -12.29
C ASN A 184 3.65 -4.94 -12.31
N VAL A 185 4.37 -4.37 -13.28
CA VAL A 185 5.81 -4.54 -13.39
C VAL A 185 6.53 -3.96 -12.18
N CYS A 186 6.03 -2.85 -11.60
CA CYS A 186 6.58 -2.23 -10.39
C CYS A 186 5.77 -2.57 -9.13
N PHE A 187 4.45 -2.73 -9.27
CA PHE A 187 3.53 -2.98 -8.17
C PHE A 187 3.07 -4.43 -8.19
N VAL A 188 3.88 -5.32 -7.62
CA VAL A 188 3.52 -6.74 -7.52
C VAL A 188 2.35 -6.99 -6.57
N LEU A 189 2.21 -6.13 -5.56
CA LEU A 189 1.00 -6.01 -4.76
C LEU A 189 0.06 -5.11 -5.56
N PHE A 190 -0.98 -5.71 -6.15
CA PHE A 190 -1.84 -5.02 -7.10
C PHE A 190 -3.33 -5.26 -6.78
N PRO A 191 -4.23 -4.29 -7.03
CA PRO A 191 -5.67 -4.49 -6.85
C PRO A 191 -6.22 -5.68 -7.65
N VAL A 192 -6.92 -6.60 -7.00
CA VAL A 192 -7.52 -7.76 -7.68
C VAL A 192 -8.76 -7.29 -8.49
N VAL A 193 -8.52 -6.78 -9.70
CA VAL A 193 -9.55 -6.28 -10.61
C VAL A 193 -10.29 -7.45 -11.25
N ASP A 194 -11.62 -7.38 -11.24
CA ASP A 194 -12.48 -8.37 -11.88
C ASP A 194 -12.49 -8.22 -13.42
N PHE A 195 -12.49 -9.34 -14.15
CA PHE A 195 -12.44 -9.31 -15.62
C PHE A 195 -13.70 -8.67 -16.19
N SER A 196 -14.88 -8.97 -15.64
CA SER A 196 -16.13 -8.33 -16.06
C SER A 196 -16.11 -6.81 -15.87
N THR A 197 -15.60 -6.33 -14.72
CA THR A 197 -15.46 -4.90 -14.42
C THR A 197 -14.44 -4.26 -15.35
N TYR A 198 -13.33 -4.95 -15.62
CA TYR A 198 -12.30 -4.50 -16.55
C TYR A 198 -12.84 -4.30 -17.97
N GLN A 199 -13.63 -5.24 -18.49
CA GLN A 199 -14.28 -5.10 -19.80
C GLN A 199 -15.31 -3.98 -19.82
N GLN A 200 -16.21 -3.92 -18.83
CA GLN A 200 -17.30 -2.92 -18.77
C GLN A 200 -16.79 -1.48 -18.64
N THR A 201 -15.63 -1.29 -18.01
CA THR A 201 -15.05 0.04 -17.76
C THR A 201 -14.11 0.51 -18.88
N ARG A 202 -13.87 -0.32 -19.90
CA ARG A 202 -13.00 0.00 -21.02
C ARG A 202 -13.67 0.97 -21.99
N GLN A 203 -13.00 2.08 -22.28
CA GLN A 203 -13.52 3.11 -23.17
C GLN A 203 -13.02 2.95 -24.61
N ALA A 204 -13.93 2.98 -25.58
CA ALA A 204 -13.58 3.03 -27.00
C ALA A 204 -12.91 4.37 -27.38
N LYS A 205 -13.35 5.49 -26.77
CA LYS A 205 -12.77 6.82 -26.95
C LYS A 205 -12.34 7.39 -25.61
N LEU A 206 -11.08 7.82 -25.53
CA LEU A 206 -10.53 8.45 -24.33
C LEU A 206 -11.21 9.79 -24.07
N SER A 207 -11.74 9.94 -22.86
CA SER A 207 -12.28 11.21 -22.37
C SER A 207 -11.22 11.94 -21.53
N SER A 208 -11.11 13.26 -21.72
CA SER A 208 -10.30 14.12 -20.85
C SER A 208 -10.70 14.03 -19.37
N GLU A 209 -11.96 13.70 -19.07
CA GLU A 209 -12.44 13.49 -17.71
C GLU A 209 -11.85 12.22 -17.10
N ASN A 210 -11.75 11.14 -17.89
CA ASN A 210 -11.17 9.89 -17.44
C ASN A 210 -9.67 10.07 -17.16
N CYS A 211 -8.96 10.75 -18.06
CA CYS A 211 -7.55 11.09 -17.86
C CYS A 211 -7.35 11.97 -16.62
N GLN A 212 -8.19 12.99 -16.42
CA GLN A 212 -8.11 13.83 -15.22
C GLN A 212 -8.42 13.07 -13.94
N GLN A 213 -9.37 12.12 -13.97
CA GLN A 213 -9.62 11.21 -12.85
C GLN A 213 -8.37 10.36 -12.56
N GLY A 214 -7.73 9.83 -13.60
CA GLY A 214 -6.46 9.11 -13.50
C GLY A 214 -5.36 9.94 -12.86
N ILE A 215 -5.19 11.18 -13.30
CA ILE A 215 -4.22 12.13 -12.70
C ILE A 215 -4.55 12.38 -11.23
N ASN A 216 -5.81 12.57 -10.86
CA ASN A 216 -6.18 12.77 -9.45
C ASN A 216 -5.75 11.57 -8.59
N TRP A 217 -5.89 10.35 -9.12
CA TRP A 217 -5.40 9.14 -8.45
C TRP A 217 -3.88 9.08 -8.38
N ILE A 218 -3.17 9.46 -9.45
CA ILE A 218 -1.70 9.52 -9.46
C ILE A 218 -1.21 10.51 -8.40
N VAL A 219 -1.76 11.73 -8.37
CA VAL A 219 -1.39 12.77 -7.40
C VAL A 219 -1.70 12.35 -5.97
N LEU A 220 -2.87 11.73 -5.73
CA LEU A 220 -3.21 11.17 -4.43
C LEU A 220 -2.25 10.05 -4.01
N GLY A 221 -1.88 9.18 -4.95
CA GLY A 221 -0.94 8.09 -4.71
C GLY A 221 0.46 8.58 -4.35
N ILE A 222 1.00 9.55 -5.09
CA ILE A 222 2.25 10.25 -4.75
C ILE A 222 2.16 10.86 -3.35
N THR A 223 1.05 11.54 -3.05
CA THR A 223 0.85 12.18 -1.74
C THR A 223 0.83 11.14 -0.61
N HIS A 224 0.12 10.03 -0.78
CA HIS A 224 0.10 8.95 0.22
C HIS A 224 1.48 8.33 0.44
N LEU A 225 2.29 8.16 -0.62
CA LEU A 225 3.66 7.65 -0.48
C LEU A 225 4.59 8.61 0.26
N LEU A 226 4.47 9.92 -0.01
CA LEU A 226 5.24 10.94 0.71
C LEU A 226 4.80 11.05 2.18
N VAL A 227 3.50 10.96 2.47
CA VAL A 227 2.98 10.94 3.85
C VAL A 227 3.41 9.66 4.57
N TYR A 228 3.34 8.51 3.91
CA TYR A 228 3.87 7.25 4.43
C TYR A 228 5.35 7.41 4.82
N ARG A 229 6.16 7.99 3.93
CA ARG A 229 7.58 8.25 4.18
C ARG A 229 7.80 9.15 5.39
N ALA A 230 7.03 10.24 5.50
CA ALA A 230 7.08 11.13 6.66
C ALA A 230 6.69 10.42 7.97
N ILE A 231 5.65 9.58 7.94
CA ILE A 231 5.24 8.78 9.10
C ILE A 231 6.37 7.83 9.50
N ARG A 232 6.90 7.07 8.54
CA ARG A 232 7.94 6.07 8.77
C ARG A 232 9.21 6.69 9.37
N TYR A 233 9.67 7.82 8.81
CA TYR A 233 10.96 8.39 9.19
C TYR A 233 10.90 9.33 10.40
N TRP A 234 9.78 10.00 10.65
CA TRP A 234 9.76 11.07 11.66
C TRP A 234 8.73 10.88 12.78
N ILE A 235 7.70 10.06 12.57
CA ILE A 235 6.56 9.99 13.50
C ILE A 235 6.47 8.61 14.16
N LEU A 236 6.82 7.54 13.45
CA LEU A 236 6.76 6.16 13.96
C LEU A 236 7.76 5.98 15.11
N PRO A 237 7.29 5.73 16.34
CA PRO A 237 8.19 5.44 17.46
C PRO A 237 8.83 4.06 17.28
N PRO A 238 10.13 3.89 17.57
CA PRO A 238 10.74 2.57 17.70
C PRO A 238 10.06 1.74 18.81
N PRO A 239 9.98 0.41 18.73
CA PRO A 239 9.23 -0.41 19.68
C PRO A 239 9.80 -0.31 21.09
N GLY A 240 11.13 -0.25 21.21
CA GLY A 240 11.81 -0.08 22.51
C GLY A 240 11.74 1.34 23.09
N SER A 241 11.09 2.29 22.41
CA SER A 241 10.86 3.66 22.92
C SER A 241 9.45 3.86 23.50
N ILE A 242 8.66 2.78 23.60
CA ILE A 242 7.31 2.83 24.13
C ILE A 242 7.38 2.93 25.66
N GLU A 243 7.56 4.14 26.17
CA GLU A 243 7.68 4.39 27.62
C GLU A 243 6.36 4.80 28.29
N ASN A 244 5.32 5.16 27.54
CA ASN A 244 4.07 5.69 28.10
C ASN A 244 2.86 5.50 27.17
N ILE A 245 1.66 5.83 27.67
CA ILE A 245 0.42 5.65 26.91
C ILE A 245 0.36 6.53 25.66
N ASN A 246 1.00 7.70 25.66
CA ASN A 246 1.02 8.60 24.52
C ASN A 246 1.89 8.04 23.40
N THR A 247 3.07 7.52 23.73
CA THR A 247 3.95 6.87 22.76
C THR A 247 3.34 5.56 22.24
N LEU A 248 2.62 4.81 23.08
CA LEU A 248 1.85 3.65 22.64
C LEU A 248 0.74 4.02 21.66
N LEU A 249 -0.10 5.01 21.99
CA LEU A 249 -1.18 5.45 21.09
C LEU A 249 -0.63 6.03 19.79
N LEU A 250 0.50 6.75 19.85
CA LEU A 250 1.21 7.23 18.67
C LEU A 250 1.71 6.06 17.82
N PHE A 251 2.36 5.06 18.43
CA PHE A 251 2.81 3.85 17.76
C PHE A 251 1.67 3.09 17.07
N LEU A 252 0.54 2.88 17.77
CA LEU A 252 -0.64 2.23 17.20
C LEU A 252 -1.20 3.01 15.99
N ALA A 253 -1.29 4.34 16.10
CA ALA A 253 -1.81 5.18 15.04
C ALA A 253 -0.87 5.25 13.83
N THR A 254 0.44 5.42 14.05
CA THR A 254 1.43 5.50 12.96
C THR A 254 1.67 4.15 12.29
N ASN A 255 1.65 3.05 13.04
CA ASN A 255 1.75 1.70 12.47
C ASN A 255 0.58 1.41 11.52
N TYR A 256 -0.65 1.80 11.89
CA TYR A 256 -1.77 1.76 10.94
C TYR A 256 -1.58 2.75 9.78
N GLY A 257 -1.01 3.92 10.05
CA GLY A 257 -0.61 4.91 9.05
C GLY A 257 0.32 4.37 7.96
N LEU A 258 1.17 3.37 8.28
CA LEU A 258 2.05 2.73 7.30
C LEU A 258 1.30 2.07 6.13
N TYR A 259 0.02 1.72 6.34
CA TYR A 259 -0.84 1.20 5.27
C TYR A 259 -1.03 2.19 4.10
N LEU A 260 -0.75 3.48 4.30
CA LEU A 260 -0.75 4.48 3.23
C LEU A 260 0.17 4.10 2.07
N ARG A 261 1.24 3.32 2.29
CA ARG A 261 2.08 2.81 1.20
C ARG A 261 1.27 1.98 0.21
N VAL A 262 0.52 1.00 0.71
CA VAL A 262 -0.33 0.11 -0.09
C VAL A 262 -1.41 0.91 -0.81
N ALA A 263 -2.07 1.82 -0.07
CA ALA A 263 -3.08 2.69 -0.65
C ALA A 263 -2.51 3.57 -1.78
N GLY A 264 -1.32 4.15 -1.56
CA GLY A 264 -0.61 4.99 -2.52
C GLY A 264 -0.25 4.24 -3.81
N GLN A 265 0.33 3.05 -3.68
CA GLN A 265 0.64 2.18 -4.82
C GLN A 265 -0.63 1.80 -5.61
N PHE A 266 -1.73 1.48 -4.93
CA PHE A 266 -2.99 1.13 -5.57
C PHE A 266 -3.60 2.32 -6.33
N HIS A 267 -3.52 3.52 -5.75
CA HIS A 267 -3.97 4.75 -6.44
C HIS A 267 -3.12 5.05 -7.68
N LEU A 268 -1.79 4.90 -7.60
CA LEU A 268 -0.91 5.04 -8.76
C LEU A 268 -1.25 4.04 -9.85
N ALA A 269 -1.34 2.76 -9.50
CA ALA A 269 -1.67 1.69 -10.42
C ALA A 269 -2.99 1.94 -11.17
N VAL A 270 -4.07 2.22 -10.43
CA VAL A 270 -5.39 2.53 -11.03
C VAL A 270 -5.36 3.84 -11.81
N GLY A 271 -4.61 4.84 -11.34
CA GLY A 271 -4.45 6.13 -12.01
C GLY A 271 -3.79 6.00 -13.39
N ILE A 272 -2.77 5.16 -13.52
CA ILE A 272 -2.13 4.83 -14.81
C ILE A 272 -3.14 4.13 -15.74
N LEU A 273 -3.90 3.16 -15.24
CA LEU A 273 -4.90 2.47 -16.06
C LEU A 273 -6.00 3.40 -16.60
N HIS A 274 -6.36 4.46 -15.86
CA HIS A 274 -7.27 5.48 -16.38
C HIS A 274 -6.69 6.24 -17.59
N LEU A 275 -5.36 6.45 -17.66
CA LEU A 275 -4.73 7.05 -18.83
C LEU A 275 -4.91 6.17 -20.07
N TYR A 276 -4.96 4.85 -19.88
CA TYR A 276 -5.13 3.86 -20.95
C TYR A 276 -6.59 3.43 -21.16
N GLY A 277 -7.55 4.26 -20.72
CA GLY A 277 -8.97 4.10 -21.06
C GLY A 277 -9.76 3.16 -20.15
N PHE A 278 -9.21 2.73 -19.02
CA PHE A 278 -9.92 1.90 -18.03
C PHE A 278 -10.50 2.77 -16.91
N ARG A 279 -11.83 2.93 -16.89
CA ARG A 279 -12.53 3.73 -15.87
C ARG A 279 -12.80 2.93 -14.59
N LEU A 280 -11.72 2.47 -13.97
CA LEU A 280 -11.79 1.59 -12.81
C LEU A 280 -12.33 2.31 -11.55
N PRO A 281 -13.04 1.61 -10.66
CA PRO A 281 -13.52 2.19 -9.41
C PRO A 281 -12.36 2.56 -8.46
N ARG A 282 -12.70 3.35 -7.43
CA ARG A 282 -11.75 3.70 -6.36
C ARG A 282 -11.25 2.45 -5.62
N THR A 283 -10.00 2.49 -5.16
CA THR A 283 -9.35 1.39 -4.44
C THR A 283 -9.64 1.43 -2.94
N HIS A 284 -9.66 2.64 -2.37
CA HIS A 284 -9.82 2.93 -0.95
C HIS A 284 -10.85 4.05 -0.74
N ASP A 285 -11.46 4.12 0.45
CA ASP A 285 -12.41 5.19 0.81
C ASP A 285 -12.38 5.60 2.27
N TRP A 286 -11.62 6.65 2.61
CA TRP A 286 -11.55 7.25 3.97
C TRP A 286 -11.49 6.20 5.09
N PHE A 287 -10.66 5.18 4.92
CA PHE A 287 -10.68 3.97 5.74
C PHE A 287 -10.33 4.23 7.21
N PHE A 288 -9.52 5.27 7.51
CA PHE A 288 -9.27 5.70 8.89
C PHE A 288 -10.52 6.20 9.64
N PHE A 289 -11.59 6.57 8.94
CA PHE A 289 -12.83 7.07 9.54
C PHE A 289 -13.95 6.00 9.59
N ALA A 290 -13.62 4.73 9.39
CA ALA A 290 -14.58 3.64 9.48
C ALA A 290 -15.22 3.58 10.88
N SER A 291 -16.55 3.38 10.93
CA SER A 291 -17.34 3.38 12.18
C SER A 291 -17.73 1.98 12.67
N SER A 292 -17.29 0.93 11.95
CA SER A 292 -17.57 -0.46 12.27
C SER A 292 -16.58 -1.38 11.52
N PHE A 293 -16.52 -2.65 11.93
CA PHE A 293 -15.73 -3.69 11.25
C PHE A 293 -16.23 -4.02 9.81
N THR A 294 -17.55 -3.99 9.58
CA THR A 294 -18.12 -4.11 8.24
C THR A 294 -17.82 -2.89 7.37
N ASP A 295 -17.77 -1.70 7.97
CA ASP A 295 -17.47 -0.44 7.30
C ASP A 295 -15.99 -0.38 6.87
N ILE A 296 -15.05 -0.79 7.73
CA ILE A 296 -13.62 -0.86 7.36
C ILE A 296 -13.37 -1.88 6.24
N TRP A 297 -13.96 -3.07 6.33
CA TRP A 297 -13.85 -4.12 5.29
C TRP A 297 -14.30 -3.62 3.92
N ARG A 298 -15.32 -2.76 3.87
CA ARG A 298 -15.83 -2.15 2.63
C ARG A 298 -14.94 -1.03 2.07
N ARG A 299 -14.02 -0.47 2.86
CA ARG A 299 -13.28 0.77 2.54
C ARG A 299 -11.79 0.58 2.36
N ILE A 300 -11.18 -0.37 3.07
CA ILE A 300 -9.72 -0.49 3.15
C ILE A 300 -9.12 -1.15 1.91
N ASN A 301 -9.77 -2.16 1.32
CA ASN A 301 -9.32 -2.73 0.05
C ASN A 301 -10.54 -3.21 -0.73
N ILE A 302 -11.11 -2.30 -1.53
CA ILE A 302 -12.39 -2.50 -2.19
C ILE A 302 -12.31 -3.68 -3.17
N TYR A 303 -11.22 -3.80 -3.92
CA TYR A 303 -11.00 -4.87 -4.89
C TYR A 303 -10.86 -6.24 -4.22
N TRP A 304 -10.11 -6.32 -3.12
CA TRP A 304 -10.03 -7.56 -2.33
C TRP A 304 -11.38 -7.98 -1.77
N LYS A 305 -12.14 -7.02 -1.22
CA LYS A 305 -13.50 -7.25 -0.74
C LYS A 305 -14.41 -7.76 -1.85
N ASP A 306 -14.32 -7.21 -3.06
CA ASP A 306 -15.14 -7.67 -4.20
C ASP A 306 -14.75 -9.09 -4.65
N PHE A 307 -13.45 -9.37 -4.74
CA PHE A 307 -12.93 -10.71 -5.01
C PHE A 307 -13.46 -11.73 -3.98
N MET A 308 -13.30 -11.43 -2.70
CA MET A 308 -13.75 -12.30 -1.61
C MET A 308 -15.28 -12.46 -1.59
N SER A 309 -16.01 -11.38 -1.87
CA SER A 309 -17.47 -11.44 -1.92
C SER A 309 -17.93 -12.35 -3.04
N LYS A 310 -17.33 -12.22 -4.24
CA LYS A 310 -17.69 -12.97 -5.43
C LYS A 310 -17.30 -14.45 -5.34
N MET A 311 -16.08 -14.75 -4.88
CA MET A 311 -15.51 -16.10 -4.90
C MET A 311 -15.82 -16.92 -3.65
N PHE A 312 -15.94 -16.28 -2.47
CA PHE A 312 -16.10 -16.98 -1.20
C PHE A 312 -17.47 -16.72 -0.58
N PHE A 313 -17.84 -15.45 -0.36
CA PHE A 313 -19.05 -15.11 0.38
C PHE A 313 -20.33 -15.57 -0.33
N MET A 314 -20.53 -15.13 -1.58
CA MET A 314 -21.79 -15.34 -2.29
C MET A 314 -22.11 -16.82 -2.50
N PRO A 315 -21.14 -17.66 -2.95
CA PRO A 315 -21.37 -19.10 -3.07
C PRO A 315 -21.65 -19.78 -1.72
N ALA A 316 -20.89 -19.42 -0.68
CA ALA A 316 -21.08 -20.00 0.66
C ALA A 316 -22.43 -19.61 1.26
N PHE A 317 -22.78 -18.33 1.20
CA PHE A 317 -24.04 -17.80 1.72
C PHE A 317 -25.25 -18.48 1.08
N PHE A 318 -25.34 -18.54 -0.25
CA PHE A 318 -26.48 -19.15 -0.91
C PHE A 318 -26.60 -20.65 -0.67
N ARG A 319 -25.48 -21.36 -0.50
CA ARG A 319 -25.49 -22.78 -0.13
C ARG A 319 -25.94 -22.97 1.31
N LEU A 320 -25.36 -22.24 2.26
CA LEU A 320 -25.63 -22.36 3.70
C LEU A 320 -27.05 -21.90 4.06
N ARG A 321 -27.54 -20.84 3.42
CA ARG A 321 -28.89 -20.30 3.63
C ARG A 321 -29.98 -21.36 3.48
N ARG A 322 -29.78 -22.32 2.56
CA ARG A 322 -30.73 -23.43 2.33
C ARG A 322 -30.82 -24.41 3.51
N TYR A 323 -29.79 -24.50 4.34
CA TYR A 323 -29.68 -25.50 5.42
C TYR A 323 -29.90 -24.91 6.82
N CYS A 324 -29.36 -23.71 7.11
CA CYS A 324 -29.33 -23.15 8.46
C CYS A 324 -30.00 -21.78 8.61
N GLY A 325 -30.67 -21.27 7.56
CA GLY A 325 -31.35 -19.98 7.57
C GLY A 325 -30.42 -18.77 7.47
N ASP A 326 -31.00 -17.60 7.19
CA ASP A 326 -30.23 -16.39 6.82
C ASP A 326 -29.23 -15.93 7.89
N PRO A 327 -29.58 -15.82 9.20
CA PRO A 327 -28.66 -15.30 10.21
C PRO A 327 -27.38 -16.13 10.38
N ILE A 328 -27.53 -17.46 10.49
CA ILE A 328 -26.41 -18.38 10.65
C ILE A 328 -25.59 -18.44 9.35
N ALA A 329 -26.26 -18.41 8.19
CA ALA A 329 -25.59 -18.39 6.90
C ALA A 329 -24.70 -17.14 6.71
N VAL A 330 -25.14 -15.95 7.15
CA VAL A 330 -24.30 -14.74 7.12
C VAL A 330 -23.04 -14.95 7.96
N CYS A 331 -23.18 -15.38 9.22
CA CYS A 331 -22.02 -15.56 10.10
C CYS A 331 -21.03 -16.59 9.54
N LEU A 332 -21.53 -17.76 9.14
CA LEU A 332 -20.67 -18.83 8.58
C LEU A 332 -20.02 -18.41 7.25
N ALA A 333 -20.73 -17.69 6.38
CA ALA A 333 -20.15 -17.19 5.13
C ALA A 333 -19.07 -16.12 5.38
N VAL A 334 -19.24 -15.24 6.38
CA VAL A 334 -18.18 -14.30 6.77
C VAL A 334 -16.96 -15.04 7.33
N MET A 335 -17.16 -16.02 8.21
CA MET A 335 -16.04 -16.83 8.72
C MET A 335 -15.30 -17.55 7.59
N TRP A 336 -16.03 -18.06 6.60
CA TRP A 336 -15.44 -18.65 5.39
C TRP A 336 -14.61 -17.65 4.58
N VAL A 337 -15.07 -16.39 4.45
CA VAL A 337 -14.29 -15.31 3.80
C VAL A 337 -12.99 -15.02 4.52
N PHE A 338 -12.99 -14.99 5.86
CA PHE A 338 -11.78 -14.70 6.63
C PHE A 338 -10.79 -15.87 6.65
N MET A 339 -11.30 -17.11 6.67
CA MET A 339 -10.47 -18.30 6.42
C MET A 339 -9.84 -18.25 5.02
N GLY A 340 -10.66 -17.94 4.00
CA GLY A 340 -10.18 -17.76 2.63
C GLY A 340 -9.18 -16.62 2.50
N THR A 341 -9.36 -15.52 3.25
CA THR A 341 -8.43 -14.39 3.29
C THR A 341 -7.07 -14.80 3.83
N TRP A 342 -7.02 -15.55 4.94
CA TRP A 342 -5.78 -16.06 5.51
C TRP A 342 -5.03 -16.97 4.53
N ILE A 343 -5.72 -17.94 3.90
CA ILE A 343 -5.07 -18.86 2.94
C ILE A 343 -4.62 -18.13 1.67
N ALA A 344 -5.49 -17.28 1.11
CA ALA A 344 -5.17 -16.51 -0.10
C ALA A 344 -3.99 -15.57 0.17
N HIS A 345 -3.90 -15.05 1.38
CA HIS A 345 -2.79 -14.23 1.80
C HIS A 345 -1.46 -15.01 1.84
N SER A 346 -1.41 -16.19 2.46
CA SER A 346 -0.23 -17.07 2.42
C SER A 346 0.15 -17.45 0.98
N TRP A 347 -0.86 -17.71 0.14
CA TRP A 347 -0.65 -17.96 -1.29
C TRP A 347 -0.04 -16.77 -2.03
N GLN A 348 -0.48 -15.55 -1.70
CA GLN A 348 0.09 -14.34 -2.25
C GLN A 348 1.55 -14.14 -1.81
N VAL A 349 1.85 -14.35 -0.52
CA VAL A 349 3.22 -14.27 0.01
C VAL A 349 4.13 -15.26 -0.73
N PHE A 350 3.66 -16.47 -0.99
CA PHE A 350 4.43 -17.49 -1.70
C PHE A 350 4.87 -17.07 -3.09
N TRP A 351 4.00 -16.48 -3.89
CA TRP A 351 4.41 -16.02 -5.22
C TRP A 351 5.38 -14.83 -5.16
N LEU A 352 5.16 -13.92 -4.20
CA LEU A 352 5.92 -12.69 -4.10
C LEU A 352 7.30 -12.87 -3.45
N LEU A 353 7.37 -13.65 -2.37
CA LEU A 353 8.57 -13.85 -1.55
C LEU A 353 9.15 -15.26 -1.70
N GLY A 354 8.33 -16.28 -1.97
CA GLY A 354 8.76 -17.68 -2.12
C GLY A 354 8.47 -18.53 -0.88
N GLU A 355 7.94 -17.89 0.15
CA GLU A 355 7.61 -18.52 1.42
C GLU A 355 6.11 -18.76 1.54
N PHE A 356 5.70 -19.87 2.14
CA PHE A 356 4.30 -20.14 2.42
C PHE A 356 4.03 -20.06 3.94
N PRO A 357 3.92 -18.84 4.50
CA PRO A 357 3.75 -18.68 5.94
C PRO A 357 2.37 -19.13 6.38
N LEU A 358 2.32 -20.19 7.18
CA LEU A 358 1.14 -20.60 7.93
C LEU A 358 1.43 -20.45 9.42
N SER A 359 1.32 -19.22 9.93
CA SER A 359 1.51 -18.97 11.35
C SER A 359 0.17 -19.07 12.11
N LEU A 360 0.22 -19.59 13.34
CA LEU A 360 -0.94 -19.62 14.23
C LEU A 360 -1.40 -18.20 14.59
N LEU A 361 -0.47 -17.25 14.66
CA LEU A 361 -0.76 -15.85 14.94
C LEU A 361 -1.63 -15.23 13.83
N ASP A 362 -1.26 -15.42 12.55
CA ASP A 362 -2.04 -14.92 11.42
C ASP A 362 -3.45 -15.52 11.41
N ALA A 363 -3.56 -16.81 11.70
CA ALA A 363 -4.85 -17.48 11.84
C ALA A 363 -5.72 -16.83 12.92
N GLN A 364 -5.15 -16.59 14.11
CA GLN A 364 -5.85 -15.95 15.23
C GLN A 364 -6.30 -14.53 14.88
N LEU A 365 -5.45 -13.74 14.23
CA LEU A 365 -5.76 -12.37 13.83
C LEU A 365 -6.87 -12.35 12.77
N TRP A 366 -6.75 -13.10 11.68
CA TRP A 366 -7.74 -13.12 10.61
C TRP A 366 -9.08 -13.69 11.07
N LEU A 367 -9.10 -14.82 11.78
CA LEU A 367 -10.33 -15.42 12.26
C LEU A 367 -10.97 -14.58 13.38
N GLY A 368 -10.16 -13.96 14.25
CA GLY A 368 -10.62 -13.01 15.25
C GLY A 368 -11.30 -11.79 14.63
N ALA A 369 -10.67 -11.16 13.62
CA ALA A 369 -11.29 -10.11 12.82
C ALA A 369 -12.58 -10.59 12.14
N GLY A 370 -12.60 -11.84 11.65
CA GLY A 370 -13.78 -12.48 11.08
C GLY A 370 -14.95 -12.56 12.05
N VAL A 371 -14.72 -12.86 13.33
CA VAL A 371 -15.77 -12.87 14.37
C VAL A 371 -16.38 -11.48 14.54
N PHE A 372 -15.55 -10.44 14.65
CA PHE A 372 -16.04 -9.06 14.76
C PHE A 372 -16.83 -8.61 13.52
N VAL A 373 -16.34 -8.94 12.32
CA VAL A 373 -17.05 -8.63 11.07
C VAL A 373 -18.34 -9.44 10.96
N ALA A 374 -18.37 -10.70 11.40
CA ALA A 374 -19.57 -11.54 11.39
C ALA A 374 -20.64 -11.02 12.34
N ALA A 375 -20.25 -10.60 13.55
CA ALA A 375 -21.14 -9.97 14.51
C ALA A 375 -21.74 -8.67 13.97
N ASN A 376 -20.91 -7.80 13.38
CA ASN A 376 -21.37 -6.57 12.74
C ASN A 376 -22.24 -6.84 11.52
N ALA A 377 -21.90 -7.82 10.67
CA ALA A 377 -22.67 -8.18 9.50
C ALA A 377 -24.05 -8.73 9.88
N LEU A 378 -24.14 -9.52 10.95
CA LEU A 378 -25.41 -10.00 11.49
C LEU A 378 -26.25 -8.86 12.06
N HIS A 379 -25.62 -7.93 12.76
CA HIS A 379 -26.29 -6.72 13.26
C HIS A 379 -26.84 -5.88 12.11
N ASP A 380 -26.02 -5.58 11.10
CA ASP A 380 -26.39 -4.83 9.90
C ASP A 380 -27.52 -5.55 9.14
N TYR A 381 -27.46 -6.88 9.03
CA TYR A 381 -28.49 -7.71 8.41
C TYR A 381 -29.85 -7.60 9.13
N ARG A 382 -29.86 -7.65 10.46
CA ARG A 382 -31.09 -7.51 11.27
C ARG A 382 -31.67 -6.09 11.17
N HIS A 383 -30.82 -5.07 11.20
CA HIS A 383 -31.25 -3.67 11.04
C HIS A 383 -31.81 -3.40 9.63
N ALA A 384 -31.21 -3.98 8.58
CA ALA A 384 -31.70 -3.82 7.22
C ALA A 384 -33.11 -4.40 6.99
N ARG A 385 -33.54 -5.39 7.81
CA ARG A 385 -34.90 -5.94 7.77
C ARG A 385 -35.93 -5.04 8.45
N HIS A 386 -35.50 -4.15 9.35
CA HIS A 386 -36.36 -3.18 10.04
C HIS A 386 -35.81 -1.77 9.81
N PRO A 387 -35.89 -1.22 8.58
CA PRO A 387 -35.39 0.11 8.30
C PRO A 387 -36.15 1.14 9.13
N ASP A 388 -35.42 1.89 9.96
CA ASP A 388 -35.98 3.02 10.69
C ASP A 388 -36.58 4.03 9.71
N ARG A 389 -37.91 4.19 9.77
CA ARG A 389 -38.65 5.21 9.03
C ARG A 389 -38.51 6.56 9.73
N GLY A 390 -37.34 7.19 9.62
CA GLY A 390 -37.13 8.52 10.17
C GLY A 390 -36.04 9.29 9.43
N SER A 391 -36.40 10.43 8.84
CA SER A 391 -35.42 11.40 8.37
C SER A 391 -34.71 11.99 9.60
N GLN A 392 -33.58 11.39 10.00
CA GLN A 392 -32.85 11.85 11.17
C GLN A 392 -32.25 13.23 10.91
N SER A 393 -32.89 14.24 11.50
CA SER A 393 -32.24 15.52 11.76
C SER A 393 -31.02 15.30 12.65
N TYR A 394 -29.94 16.03 12.38
CA TYR A 394 -28.73 15.99 13.20
C TYR A 394 -29.07 16.15 14.69
N SER A 395 -28.67 15.17 15.50
CA SER A 395 -28.73 15.25 16.95
C SER A 395 -27.33 15.02 17.51
N LEU A 396 -26.97 15.81 18.53
CA LEU A 396 -25.67 15.70 19.19
C LEU A 396 -25.40 14.27 19.73
N PRO A 397 -26.37 13.54 20.30
CA PRO A 397 -26.15 12.16 20.75
C PRO A 397 -25.79 11.20 19.61
N VAL A 398 -26.42 11.34 18.44
CA VAL A 398 -26.10 10.52 17.26
C VAL A 398 -24.70 10.84 16.74
N GLY A 399 -24.33 12.13 16.73
CA GLY A 399 -22.98 12.56 16.39
C GLY A 399 -21.92 11.99 17.35
N ALA A 400 -22.15 12.11 18.65
CA ALA A 400 -21.28 11.57 19.70
C ALA A 400 -21.09 10.06 19.58
N TYR A 401 -22.20 9.31 19.44
CA TYR A 401 -22.16 7.87 19.24
C TYR A 401 -21.34 7.48 18.00
N ARG A 402 -21.47 8.23 16.90
CA ARG A 402 -20.71 7.96 15.67
C ARG A 402 -19.22 8.23 15.86
N VAL A 403 -18.85 9.33 16.50
CA VAL A 403 -17.43 9.66 16.78
C VAL A 403 -16.81 8.61 17.69
N LEU A 404 -17.49 8.20 18.77
CA LEU A 404 -17.01 7.12 19.65
C LEU A 404 -16.82 5.80 18.90
N ARG A 405 -17.76 5.43 18.03
CA ARG A 405 -17.62 4.24 17.18
C ARG A 405 -16.43 4.30 16.24
N THR A 406 -16.20 5.46 15.61
CA THR A 406 -15.04 5.65 14.73
C THR A 406 -13.74 5.57 15.53
N MET A 407 -13.65 6.21 16.70
CA MET A 407 -12.48 6.13 17.57
C MET A 407 -12.20 4.69 18.02
N GLY A 408 -13.22 3.98 18.51
CA GLY A 408 -13.08 2.58 18.94
C GLY A 408 -12.68 1.65 17.80
N THR A 409 -13.28 1.82 16.61
CA THR A 409 -12.92 1.04 15.42
C THR A 409 -11.47 1.34 14.99
N PHE A 410 -11.07 2.61 14.97
CA PHE A 410 -9.71 3.02 14.63
C PHE A 410 -8.68 2.39 15.58
N LEU A 411 -8.89 2.49 16.90
CA LEU A 411 -7.98 1.90 17.89
C LEU A 411 -7.86 0.39 17.76
N LEU A 412 -8.98 -0.33 17.56
CA LEU A 412 -8.96 -1.79 17.40
C LEU A 412 -8.27 -2.22 16.10
N VAL A 413 -8.50 -1.51 15.00
CA VAL A 413 -7.82 -1.76 13.73
C VAL A 413 -6.33 -1.43 13.86
N SER A 414 -5.97 -0.32 14.50
CA SER A 414 -4.58 0.02 14.80
C SER A 414 -3.89 -1.05 15.64
N PHE A 415 -4.56 -1.58 16.65
CA PHE A 415 -4.03 -2.68 17.45
C PHE A 415 -3.84 -3.95 16.62
N PHE A 416 -4.80 -4.31 15.77
CA PHE A 416 -4.68 -5.43 14.83
C PHE A 416 -3.40 -5.27 13.98
N TRP A 417 -3.20 -4.10 13.38
CA TRP A 417 -2.03 -3.81 12.54
C TRP A 417 -0.72 -3.86 13.32
N ALA A 418 -0.67 -3.22 14.49
CA ALA A 418 0.52 -3.23 15.33
C ALA A 418 0.89 -4.65 15.78
N ARG A 419 -0.09 -5.47 16.17
CA ARG A 419 0.12 -6.85 16.60
C ARG A 419 0.50 -7.79 15.46
N TRP A 420 0.00 -7.50 14.26
CA TRP A 420 0.33 -8.26 13.06
C TRP A 420 1.74 -7.98 12.56
N THR A 421 2.15 -6.70 12.59
CA THR A 421 3.51 -6.28 12.23
C THR A 421 4.55 -6.61 13.29
N ASN A 422 4.17 -6.62 14.56
CA ASN A 422 5.05 -6.93 15.68
C ASN A 422 4.51 -8.14 16.47
N PRO A 423 4.90 -9.38 16.08
CA PRO A 423 4.42 -10.61 16.71
C PRO A 423 4.62 -10.69 18.23
N ASN A 424 5.65 -10.00 18.73
CA ASN A 424 6.02 -9.97 20.15
C ASN A 424 5.56 -8.68 20.85
N LEU A 425 4.67 -7.89 20.26
CA LEU A 425 4.23 -6.61 20.84
C LEU A 425 3.74 -6.77 22.28
N LEU A 426 2.88 -7.76 22.55
CA LEU A 426 2.31 -7.95 23.89
C LEU A 426 3.34 -8.45 24.90
N THR A 427 4.27 -9.31 24.48
CA THR A 427 5.34 -9.80 25.35
C THR A 427 6.32 -8.68 25.66
N ASN A 428 6.72 -7.89 24.66
CA ASN A 428 7.63 -6.76 24.84
C ASN A 428 7.01 -5.68 25.74
N LEU A 429 5.73 -5.32 25.52
CA LEU A 429 5.04 -4.37 26.40
C LEU A 429 4.96 -4.87 27.85
N ASN A 430 4.76 -6.18 28.05
CA ASN A 430 4.71 -6.77 29.38
C ASN A 430 6.08 -6.84 30.06
N GLU A 431 7.14 -7.18 29.31
CA GLU A 431 8.50 -7.37 29.82
C GLU A 431 9.27 -6.04 30.00
N GLU A 432 9.07 -5.06 29.11
CA GLU A 432 9.79 -3.77 29.14
C GLU A 432 9.13 -2.73 30.04
N ILE A 433 7.79 -2.68 30.09
CA ILE A 433 7.04 -1.62 30.78
C ILE A 433 6.43 -2.12 32.10
N GLY A 434 6.04 -3.39 32.16
CA GLY A 434 5.35 -3.99 33.30
C GLY A 434 3.88 -3.55 33.44
N LEU A 435 2.99 -4.49 33.78
CA LEU A 435 1.56 -4.23 33.99
C LEU A 435 1.28 -3.15 35.08
N GLU A 436 2.16 -3.02 36.07
CA GLU A 436 2.02 -2.05 37.16
C GLU A 436 2.12 -0.59 36.69
N TYR A 437 2.87 -0.32 35.62
CA TYR A 437 3.05 1.04 35.09
C TYR A 437 1.79 1.54 34.35
N PHE A 438 1.07 0.64 33.66
CA PHE A 438 -0.23 0.94 33.07
C PHE A 438 -1.31 1.20 34.15
N MET A 439 -1.09 0.81 35.41
CA MET A 439 -2.03 1.06 36.51
C MET A 439 -1.83 2.42 37.20
N ASN A 440 -0.89 3.25 36.72
CA ASN A 440 -0.65 4.60 37.25
C ASN A 440 -1.79 5.57 36.88
N ALA A 441 -2.44 6.18 37.88
CA ALA A 441 -3.53 7.14 37.70
C ALA A 441 -3.16 8.32 36.78
N LYS A 442 -1.89 8.77 36.79
CA LYS A 442 -1.42 9.86 35.92
C LYS A 442 -1.46 9.49 34.43
N GLN A 443 -1.10 8.25 34.10
CA GLN A 443 -1.13 7.75 32.71
C GLN A 443 -2.58 7.63 32.21
N TRP A 444 -3.49 7.14 33.06
CA TRP A 444 -4.92 7.09 32.74
C TRP A 444 -5.54 8.48 32.53
N ALA A 445 -5.18 9.45 33.37
CA ALA A 445 -5.64 10.84 33.22
C ALA A 445 -5.16 11.46 31.89
N LEU A 446 -3.89 11.24 31.51
CA LEU A 446 -3.35 11.71 30.23
C LEU A 446 -4.04 11.05 29.03
N CYS A 447 -4.24 9.73 29.09
CA CYS A 447 -4.97 8.99 28.06
C CYS A 447 -6.41 9.51 27.91
N ALA A 448 -7.11 9.70 29.03
CA ALA A 448 -8.48 10.22 29.03
C ALA A 448 -8.54 11.64 28.47
N ALA A 449 -7.59 12.51 28.80
CA ALA A 449 -7.50 13.87 28.26
C ALA A 449 -7.27 13.87 26.74
N LEU A 450 -6.34 13.04 26.24
CA LEU A 450 -6.06 12.91 24.81
C LEU A 450 -7.28 12.40 24.03
N LEU A 451 -7.90 11.31 24.49
CA LEU A 451 -9.09 10.74 23.86
C LEU A 451 -10.27 11.72 23.91
N SER A 452 -10.43 12.47 25.01
CA SER A 452 -11.46 13.52 25.10
C SER A 452 -11.20 14.65 24.12
N GLY A 453 -9.95 15.08 23.94
CA GLY A 453 -9.57 16.07 22.94
C GLY A 453 -9.88 15.62 21.51
N ILE A 454 -9.54 14.37 21.17
CA ILE A 454 -9.87 13.76 19.87
C ILE A 454 -11.39 13.67 19.68
N PHE A 455 -12.12 13.29 20.72
CA PHE A 455 -13.58 13.21 20.69
C PHE A 455 -14.22 14.58 20.42
N VAL A 456 -13.78 15.64 21.11
CA VAL A 456 -14.28 17.01 20.89
C VAL A 456 -13.95 17.49 19.49
N ALA A 457 -12.72 17.28 19.00
CA ALA A 457 -12.34 17.62 17.63
C ALA A 457 -13.19 16.87 16.59
N GLY A 458 -13.44 15.57 16.82
CA GLY A 458 -14.31 14.74 15.99
C GLY A 458 -15.76 15.24 15.97
N LEU A 459 -16.29 15.67 17.11
CA LEU A 459 -17.62 16.29 17.21
C LEU A 459 -17.71 17.59 16.43
N ILE A 460 -16.71 18.47 16.55
CA ILE A 460 -16.64 19.75 15.82
C ILE A 460 -16.60 19.47 14.30
N LEU A 461 -15.75 18.55 13.87
CA LEU A 461 -15.65 18.16 12.46
C LEU A 461 -16.96 17.56 11.95
N HIS A 462 -17.58 16.66 12.71
CA HIS A 462 -18.85 16.05 12.34
C HIS A 462 -19.97 17.10 12.21
N TYR A 463 -20.06 18.02 13.17
CA TYR A 463 -20.98 19.16 13.13
C TYR A 463 -20.75 20.01 11.88
N TYR A 464 -19.50 20.38 11.59
CA TYR A 464 -19.14 21.17 10.42
C TYR A 464 -19.51 20.48 9.10
N LEU A 465 -19.23 19.18 8.96
CA LEU A 465 -19.57 18.41 7.75
C LEU A 465 -21.08 18.28 7.55
N CYS A 466 -21.85 18.03 8.61
CA CYS A 466 -23.31 18.01 8.57
C CYS A 466 -23.88 19.38 8.18
N HIS A 467 -23.34 20.47 8.72
CA HIS A 467 -23.81 21.81 8.38
C HIS A 467 -23.43 22.23 6.95
N ARG A 468 -22.22 21.88 6.50
CA ARG A 468 -21.74 22.14 5.13
C ARG A 468 -22.52 21.34 4.09
N SER A 469 -22.82 20.07 4.33
CA SER A 469 -23.60 19.23 3.40
C SER A 469 -25.04 19.75 3.23
N ARG A 470 -25.66 20.27 4.28
CA ARG A 470 -26.96 20.96 4.21
C ARG A 470 -26.89 22.24 3.37
N ARG A 471 -25.82 23.03 3.52
CA ARG A 471 -25.59 24.27 2.74
C ARG A 471 -25.19 24.00 1.28
N SER A 472 -24.51 22.88 1.03
CA SER A 472 -23.92 22.50 -0.27
C SER A 472 -24.89 21.76 -1.20
N GLN A 473 -26.11 21.42 -0.78
CA GLN A 473 -27.15 20.97 -1.71
C GLN A 473 -27.52 22.04 -2.76
N ALA A 474 -27.12 23.31 -2.54
CA ALA A 474 -27.28 24.41 -3.48
C ALA A 474 -26.03 24.76 -4.33
N SER A 475 -24.86 24.14 -4.09
CA SER A 475 -23.62 24.50 -4.82
C SER A 475 -23.04 23.34 -5.61
N ALA A 476 -22.87 23.56 -6.93
CA ALA A 476 -22.34 22.61 -7.90
C ALA A 476 -21.06 21.90 -7.44
N ARG A 477 -20.94 20.61 -7.80
CA ARG A 477 -19.69 19.84 -7.67
C ARG A 477 -18.53 20.68 -8.21
N PRO A 478 -17.36 20.76 -7.53
CA PRO A 478 -16.24 21.54 -8.03
C PRO A 478 -15.92 21.09 -9.45
N SER A 479 -15.92 22.04 -10.37
CA SER A 479 -15.69 21.77 -11.79
C SER A 479 -14.32 21.11 -11.98
N GLN A 480 -14.17 20.33 -13.05
CA GLN A 480 -12.92 19.65 -13.41
C GLN A 480 -11.71 20.61 -13.40
N ARG A 481 -11.92 21.88 -13.77
CA ARG A 481 -10.93 22.96 -13.77
C ARG A 481 -10.37 23.27 -12.37
N ASN A 482 -11.23 23.26 -11.34
CA ASN A 482 -10.77 23.49 -9.98
C ASN A 482 -9.85 22.36 -9.51
N ARG A 483 -10.10 21.11 -9.93
CA ARG A 483 -9.25 19.97 -9.57
C ARG A 483 -7.90 19.99 -10.28
N SER A 484 -7.86 20.29 -11.58
CA SER A 484 -6.58 20.40 -12.30
C SER A 484 -5.71 21.53 -11.76
N GLY A 485 -6.31 22.68 -11.41
CA GLY A 485 -5.59 23.79 -10.78
C GLY A 485 -5.02 23.42 -9.41
N LEU A 486 -5.79 22.72 -8.57
CA LEU A 486 -5.34 22.23 -7.26
C LEU A 486 -4.19 21.23 -7.40
N ASN A 487 -4.26 20.30 -8.36
CA ASN A 487 -3.18 19.34 -8.61
C ASN A 487 -1.90 20.05 -9.05
N ILE A 488 -1.99 21.02 -9.96
CA ILE A 488 -0.82 21.79 -10.42
C ILE A 488 -0.22 22.58 -9.25
N ALA A 489 -1.05 23.25 -8.43
CA ALA A 489 -0.59 23.98 -7.26
C ALA A 489 0.10 23.06 -6.24
N TRP A 490 -0.49 21.89 -5.98
CA TRP A 490 0.07 20.91 -5.06
C TRP A 490 1.39 20.31 -5.56
N LEU A 491 1.44 19.84 -6.81
CA LEU A 491 2.67 19.34 -7.42
C LEU A 491 3.74 20.43 -7.53
N GLY A 492 3.33 21.67 -7.81
CA GLY A 492 4.22 22.84 -7.81
C GLY A 492 4.80 23.13 -6.43
N ALA A 493 3.99 23.05 -5.37
CA ALA A 493 4.47 23.19 -3.99
C ALA A 493 5.48 22.10 -3.62
N LEU A 494 5.22 20.84 -3.98
CA LEU A 494 6.18 19.74 -3.79
C LEU A 494 7.47 19.98 -4.58
N LEU A 495 7.38 20.51 -5.80
CA LEU A 495 8.54 20.80 -6.63
C LEU A 495 9.41 21.90 -6.02
N LEU A 496 8.79 22.93 -5.45
CA LEU A 496 9.48 24.00 -4.72
C LEU A 496 10.21 23.46 -3.49
N ILE A 497 9.57 22.59 -2.71
CA ILE A 497 10.18 21.90 -1.56
C ILE A 497 11.41 21.09 -2.00
N ALA A 498 11.39 20.52 -3.20
CA ALA A 498 12.48 19.73 -3.74
C ALA A 498 13.67 20.56 -4.29
N GLN A 499 13.56 21.90 -4.42
CA GLN A 499 14.62 22.72 -5.01
C GLN A 499 15.88 22.77 -4.12
N PRO A 500 17.09 22.51 -4.68
CA PRO A 500 18.34 22.60 -3.92
C PRO A 500 18.58 23.98 -3.30
N THR A 501 18.18 25.04 -4.00
CA THR A 501 18.30 26.42 -3.52
C THR A 501 17.45 26.69 -2.28
N LEU A 502 16.28 26.05 -2.17
CA LEU A 502 15.47 26.15 -0.95
C LEU A 502 16.18 25.41 0.19
N VAL A 503 16.66 24.19 -0.05
CA VAL A 503 17.36 23.37 0.96
C VAL A 503 18.61 24.08 1.53
N GLN A 504 19.32 24.85 0.71
CA GLN A 504 20.51 25.61 1.11
C GLN A 504 20.20 26.87 1.95
N ASN A 505 18.99 27.41 1.84
CA ASN A 505 18.59 28.67 2.50
C ASN A 505 17.71 28.46 3.75
N VAL A 506 17.42 27.20 4.09
CA VAL A 506 16.61 26.83 5.25
C VAL A 506 17.56 26.51 6.42
N PRO A 507 17.19 26.79 7.69
CA PRO A 507 17.98 26.41 8.85
C PRO A 507 18.38 24.92 8.84
N ILE A 508 19.58 24.62 9.33
CA ILE A 508 20.19 23.27 9.34
C ILE A 508 19.25 22.20 9.92
N GLU A 509 18.45 22.55 10.93
CA GLU A 509 17.46 21.66 11.56
C GLU A 509 16.48 21.07 10.55
N TRP A 510 16.06 21.86 9.56
CA TRP A 510 15.13 21.44 8.51
C TRP A 510 15.84 20.90 7.27
N THR A 511 17.13 21.17 7.09
CA THR A 511 17.93 20.60 5.99
C THR A 511 17.94 19.07 6.06
N HIS A 512 18.12 18.49 7.25
CA HIS A 512 18.06 17.03 7.43
C HIS A 512 16.68 16.45 7.11
N VAL A 513 15.60 17.16 7.47
CA VAL A 513 14.21 16.78 7.14
C VAL A 513 14.01 16.80 5.63
N LEU A 514 14.41 17.87 4.94
CA LEU A 514 14.25 17.98 3.49
C LEU A 514 15.12 16.98 2.71
N LEU A 515 16.32 16.67 3.19
CA LEU A 515 17.18 15.66 2.58
C LEU A 515 16.65 14.23 2.80
N SER A 516 16.16 13.91 4.01
CA SER A 516 15.57 12.59 4.30
C SER A 516 14.27 12.32 3.54
N MET A 517 13.54 13.36 3.09
CA MET A 517 12.41 13.17 2.17
C MET A 517 12.83 12.83 0.75
N LYS A 518 14.03 13.24 0.31
CA LYS A 518 14.44 13.12 -1.10
C LYS A 518 14.87 11.72 -1.48
N SER A 519 15.51 11.00 -0.57
CA SER A 519 16.00 9.65 -0.83
C SER A 519 15.36 8.61 0.06
N ASP A 520 15.12 7.43 -0.50
CA ASP A 520 14.58 6.26 0.21
C ASP A 520 15.70 5.47 0.92
N HIS A 521 16.82 6.14 1.22
CA HIS A 521 17.97 5.49 1.85
C HIS A 521 17.66 5.17 3.31
N PHE A 522 17.86 3.89 3.65
CA PHE A 522 18.07 3.47 5.03
C PHE A 522 19.21 4.31 5.58
N SER A 523 18.95 5.09 6.62
CA SER A 523 20.07 5.61 7.40
C SER A 523 20.82 4.40 7.96
N GLN A 524 22.15 4.39 7.92
CA GLN A 524 22.94 3.30 8.53
C GLN A 524 22.69 3.13 10.04
N THR A 525 21.98 4.08 10.67
CA THR A 525 21.42 4.00 12.03
C THR A 525 20.08 3.26 12.14
N GLU A 526 19.38 2.97 11.04
CA GLU A 526 18.08 2.28 11.03
C GLU A 526 18.19 0.74 10.88
N ALA A 527 19.36 0.22 10.52
CA ALA A 527 19.58 -1.23 10.47
C ALA A 527 19.47 -1.90 11.85
N SER A 528 19.55 -1.13 12.95
CA SER A 528 19.36 -1.60 14.32
C SER A 528 17.94 -1.43 14.86
N GLN A 529 17.04 -0.76 14.13
CA GLN A 529 15.67 -0.43 14.59
C GLN A 529 14.60 -1.02 13.66
N MET A 530 14.74 -2.29 13.28
CA MET A 530 13.79 -2.96 12.38
C MET A 530 12.39 -3.13 13.03
N VAL A 531 11.55 -2.11 12.91
CA VAL A 531 10.09 -2.29 12.77
C VAL A 531 9.83 -2.55 11.31
N GLN A 532 10.13 -3.77 10.85
CA GLN A 532 9.71 -4.17 9.52
C GLN A 532 8.20 -4.39 9.56
N GLY A 533 7.45 -3.43 9.01
CA GLY A 533 6.02 -3.62 8.83
C GLY A 533 5.75 -4.80 7.89
N TYR A 534 4.70 -5.57 8.15
CA TYR A 534 4.27 -6.71 7.34
C TYR A 534 4.16 -6.40 5.82
N TYR A 535 3.58 -5.25 5.45
CA TYR A 535 3.54 -4.83 4.04
C TYR A 535 4.87 -4.31 3.53
N GLU A 536 5.78 -3.90 4.40
CA GLU A 536 7.15 -3.57 3.99
C GLU A 536 7.86 -4.84 3.56
N GLU A 537 7.70 -5.95 4.28
CA GLU A 537 8.27 -7.25 3.86
C GLU A 537 7.71 -7.75 2.53
N LEU A 538 6.38 -7.77 2.38
CA LEU A 538 5.73 -8.08 1.10
C LEU A 538 6.12 -7.11 -0.04
N ASN A 539 6.42 -5.85 0.29
CA ASN A 539 6.77 -4.84 -0.70
C ASN A 539 8.27 -4.71 -0.98
N GLU A 540 9.15 -5.08 -0.05
CA GLU A 540 10.61 -4.93 -0.18
C GLU A 540 11.22 -6.16 -0.86
N GLY A 541 10.67 -7.37 -0.65
CA GLY A 541 11.26 -8.61 -1.18
C GLY A 541 11.04 -8.89 -2.68
N SER A 542 10.26 -8.09 -3.39
CA SER A 542 9.74 -8.52 -4.71
C SER A 542 10.43 -7.99 -5.96
N ILE A 543 11.17 -6.88 -5.91
CA ILE A 543 11.87 -6.32 -7.09
C ILE A 543 13.14 -5.60 -6.63
N GLN A 544 14.27 -6.32 -6.67
CA GLN A 544 15.60 -5.75 -6.68
C GLN A 544 16.24 -6.09 -8.03
N ALA A 545 15.91 -5.31 -9.05
CA ALA A 545 16.73 -5.20 -10.23
C ALA A 545 16.53 -3.84 -10.88
N GLY A 546 17.64 -3.13 -11.03
CA GLY A 546 17.80 -2.07 -12.00
C GLY A 546 19.05 -2.35 -12.81
N LEU A 547 18.96 -2.19 -14.13
CA LEU A 547 20.08 -2.31 -15.08
C LEU A 547 21.21 -1.27 -14.83
N PHE A 548 20.97 -0.31 -13.92
CA PHE A 548 21.91 0.74 -13.50
C PHE A 548 22.32 0.64 -12.03
N SER A 549 21.86 -0.38 -11.32
CA SER A 549 22.29 -0.63 -9.94
C SER A 549 23.22 -1.83 -9.97
N GLY A 550 24.53 -1.57 -10.03
CA GLY A 550 25.58 -2.60 -9.99
C GLY A 550 25.66 -3.42 -8.69
N HIS A 551 24.58 -3.43 -7.90
CA HIS A 551 24.45 -4.22 -6.68
C HIS A 551 23.48 -5.36 -6.98
N GLY A 552 24.05 -6.53 -7.25
CA GLY A 552 23.30 -7.77 -7.31
C GLY A 552 22.47 -7.95 -6.03
N ALA A 553 21.30 -8.56 -6.20
CA ALA A 553 20.39 -8.90 -5.12
C ALA A 553 21.14 -9.50 -3.93
N ALA A 554 21.27 -8.73 -2.84
CA ALA A 554 21.67 -9.29 -1.56
C ALA A 554 20.43 -10.01 -1.04
N ALA A 555 20.37 -11.32 -1.27
CA ALA A 555 19.49 -12.20 -0.54
C ALA A 555 19.63 -11.88 0.96
N ARG A 556 18.49 -11.76 1.67
CA ARG A 556 18.50 -11.76 3.13
C ARG A 556 19.20 -13.04 3.57
N ASP A 557 20.41 -12.89 4.08
CA ASP A 557 21.19 -14.02 4.56
C ASP A 557 20.92 -14.15 6.07
N ASP A 558 19.95 -15.00 6.40
CA ASP A 558 19.56 -15.37 7.78
C ASP A 558 20.73 -15.91 8.61
N THR A 559 21.88 -16.21 7.99
CA THR A 559 23.10 -16.56 8.71
C THR A 559 23.70 -15.34 9.40
N GLN A 560 23.74 -14.16 8.75
CA GLN A 560 24.34 -12.96 9.34
C GLN A 560 23.68 -12.52 10.65
N GLN A 561 22.35 -12.64 10.74
CA GLN A 561 21.59 -12.25 11.92
C GLN A 561 21.76 -13.25 13.09
N ARG A 562 21.92 -14.54 12.79
CA ARG A 562 22.29 -15.55 13.81
C ARG A 562 23.68 -15.31 14.37
N HIS A 563 24.63 -14.97 13.51
CA HIS A 563 26.02 -14.78 13.89
C HIS A 563 26.27 -13.53 14.74
N PHE A 564 25.51 -12.44 14.55
CA PHE A 564 25.63 -11.25 15.39
C PHE A 564 25.25 -11.51 16.86
N MET A 565 24.33 -12.45 17.11
CA MET A 565 23.92 -12.84 18.46
C MET A 565 24.94 -13.75 19.15
N ASP A 566 25.85 -14.40 18.41
CA ASP A 566 26.84 -15.34 18.98
C ASP A 566 27.91 -14.64 19.82
N PHE A 567 28.15 -13.35 19.59
CA PHE A 567 29.20 -12.55 20.25
C PHE A 567 28.67 -11.30 20.96
N THR A 568 27.35 -11.21 21.14
CA THR A 568 26.69 -10.13 21.88
C THR A 568 25.90 -10.69 23.07
N ARG A 569 25.73 -9.89 24.11
CA ARG A 569 24.85 -10.19 25.24
C ARG A 569 23.98 -9.00 25.59
N SER A 570 22.76 -9.28 26.01
CA SER A 570 21.79 -8.25 26.40
C SER A 570 22.17 -7.57 27.71
N ARG A 571 21.99 -6.25 27.76
CA ARG A 571 22.06 -5.42 28.96
C ARG A 571 20.69 -4.82 29.26
N ARG A 572 20.46 -4.52 30.54
CA ARG A 572 19.23 -3.85 31.02
C ARG A 572 19.42 -2.35 31.25
N ASP A 573 20.22 -1.71 30.41
CA ASP A 573 20.47 -0.26 30.43
C ASP A 573 20.40 0.33 29.02
N ILE A 574 20.68 1.63 28.90
CA ILE A 574 20.54 2.39 27.64
C ILE A 574 21.37 1.82 26.48
N LEU A 575 22.39 1.01 26.76
CA LEU A 575 23.21 0.35 25.74
C LEU A 575 22.48 -0.84 25.09
N GLN A 576 21.53 -1.47 25.79
CA GLN A 576 20.70 -2.64 25.40
C GLN A 576 21.46 -3.92 25.02
N LEU A 577 22.58 -3.81 24.31
CA LEU A 577 23.46 -4.89 23.86
C LEU A 577 24.92 -4.49 24.11
N GLU A 578 25.74 -5.45 24.51
CA GLU A 578 27.19 -5.30 24.55
C GLU A 578 27.88 -6.50 23.92
N LEU A 579 29.07 -6.28 23.37
CA LEU A 579 29.92 -7.35 22.87
C LEU A 579 30.47 -8.18 24.04
N ILE A 580 30.57 -9.49 23.87
CA ILE A 580 31.12 -10.37 24.90
C ILE A 580 32.64 -10.10 25.02
N PRO A 581 33.15 -9.68 26.19
CA PRO A 581 34.58 -9.42 26.36
C PRO A 581 35.42 -10.69 26.14
N ASN A 582 36.61 -10.53 25.55
CA ASN A 582 37.55 -11.63 25.25
C ASN A 582 36.97 -12.71 24.31
N TYR A 583 35.97 -12.35 23.50
CA TYR A 583 35.40 -13.26 22.52
C TYR A 583 36.30 -13.37 21.29
N LYS A 584 36.48 -14.60 20.79
CA LYS A 584 37.22 -14.89 19.56
C LYS A 584 36.51 -15.99 18.79
N ALA A 585 36.21 -15.74 17.52
CA ALA A 585 35.62 -16.73 16.61
C ALA A 585 36.13 -16.54 15.18
N GLU A 586 35.81 -17.48 14.32
CA GLU A 586 36.03 -17.38 12.87
C GLU A 586 34.70 -17.11 12.18
N TYR A 587 34.67 -16.09 11.32
CA TYR A 587 33.49 -15.65 10.61
C TYR A 587 33.80 -15.39 9.14
N ASN A 588 33.15 -16.12 8.24
CA ASN A 588 33.33 -16.01 6.79
C ASN A 588 34.81 -16.05 6.32
N GLY A 589 35.64 -16.88 6.98
CA GLY A 589 37.08 -17.02 6.71
C GLY A 589 37.98 -15.98 7.41
N SER A 590 37.40 -15.06 8.17
CA SER A 590 38.12 -14.00 8.90
C SER A 590 37.98 -14.19 10.41
N THR A 591 39.07 -14.02 11.16
CA THR A 591 39.02 -14.06 12.63
C THR A 591 38.46 -12.75 13.17
N ILE A 592 37.44 -12.86 14.03
CA ILE A 592 36.88 -11.74 14.79
C ILE A 592 37.39 -11.80 16.24
N THR A 593 38.03 -10.71 16.70
CA THR A 593 38.46 -10.56 18.10
C THR A 593 37.77 -9.36 18.77
N ILE A 594 37.26 -9.60 19.98
CA ILE A 594 36.68 -8.60 20.87
C ILE A 594 37.56 -8.53 22.12
N ASN A 595 38.11 -7.35 22.42
CA ASN A 595 39.04 -7.19 23.53
C ASN A 595 38.35 -7.23 24.91
N ARG A 596 39.15 -7.18 25.97
CA ARG A 596 38.68 -7.17 27.37
C ARG A 596 37.78 -5.97 27.72
N TRP A 597 37.75 -4.95 26.87
CA TRP A 597 36.96 -3.73 27.04
C TRP A 597 35.66 -3.77 26.23
N SER A 598 35.28 -4.93 25.67
CA SER A 598 34.08 -5.11 24.82
C SER A 598 34.11 -4.25 23.56
N MET A 599 35.29 -4.03 22.99
CA MET A 599 35.47 -3.28 21.74
C MET A 599 35.99 -4.21 20.64
N ARG A 600 35.48 -4.05 19.42
CA ARG A 600 36.04 -4.65 18.21
C ARG A 600 37.37 -3.99 17.88
N ASN A 601 38.42 -4.48 18.51
CA ASN A 601 39.80 -4.05 18.31
C ASN A 601 40.73 -5.10 18.90
N ARG A 602 42.03 -4.97 18.62
CA ARG A 602 43.08 -5.74 19.29
C ARG A 602 43.04 -5.46 20.80
N ASP A 603 43.55 -6.42 21.56
CA ASP A 603 43.68 -6.22 23.00
C ASP A 603 44.70 -5.13 23.30
N ILE A 604 44.29 -4.15 24.12
CA ILE A 604 45.09 -2.97 24.44
C ILE A 604 44.94 -2.64 25.93
N GLU A 605 46.02 -2.18 26.56
CA GLU A 605 45.95 -1.68 27.94
C GLU A 605 45.14 -0.39 28.01
N LYS A 606 44.35 -0.21 29.06
CA LYS A 606 43.54 1.01 29.25
C LYS A 606 44.41 2.27 29.41
N ALA A 607 45.58 2.13 30.03
CA ALA A 607 46.58 3.18 30.09
C ALA A 607 47.16 3.46 28.70
N LYS A 608 47.23 4.75 28.35
CA LYS A 608 47.78 5.22 27.08
C LYS A 608 49.26 5.54 27.27
N GLN A 609 50.12 5.09 26.36
CA GLN A 609 51.54 5.47 26.38
C GLN A 609 51.73 6.98 26.12
N PRO A 610 52.80 7.61 26.66
CA PRO A 610 53.12 9.00 26.38
C PRO A 610 53.22 9.27 24.87
N GLY A 611 52.64 10.37 24.40
CA GLY A 611 52.69 10.77 22.97
C GLY A 611 51.75 10.02 22.02
N THR A 612 51.03 8.99 22.47
CA THR A 612 50.03 8.30 21.62
C THR A 612 48.72 9.10 21.60
N LEU A 613 47.88 9.00 20.54
CA LEU A 613 46.48 9.43 20.51
C LEU A 613 45.60 8.20 20.29
N ARG A 614 44.53 8.02 21.10
CA ARG A 614 43.54 6.95 20.91
C ARG A 614 42.19 7.60 20.68
N ILE A 615 41.51 7.18 19.61
CA ILE A 615 40.19 7.67 19.23
C ILE A 615 39.25 6.48 19.33
N ALA A 616 38.21 6.59 20.17
CA ALA A 616 37.10 5.65 20.16
C ALA A 616 36.06 6.19 19.18
N LEU A 617 35.75 5.39 18.15
CA LEU A 617 34.74 5.75 17.16
C LEU A 617 33.42 5.11 17.59
N LEU A 618 32.39 5.94 17.74
CA LEU A 618 31.02 5.48 17.90
C LEU A 618 30.43 5.30 16.49
N GLY A 619 30.16 4.06 16.12
CA GLY A 619 29.55 3.70 14.83
C GLY A 619 28.30 2.85 15.03
N SER A 620 27.51 2.69 13.96
CA SER A 620 26.39 1.73 13.96
C SER A 620 26.93 0.31 14.17
N SER A 621 26.23 -0.51 14.97
CA SER A 621 26.60 -1.91 15.26
C SER A 621 26.74 -2.78 14.01
N VAL A 622 26.10 -2.37 12.90
CA VAL A 622 26.16 -3.02 11.59
C VAL A 622 27.45 -2.68 10.83
N VAL A 623 28.07 -1.53 11.13
CA VAL A 623 29.31 -1.03 10.50
C VAL A 623 30.55 -1.50 11.31
N MET A 624 30.37 -2.37 12.31
CA MET A 624 31.48 -2.90 13.12
C MET A 624 32.50 -3.70 12.29
N GLY A 625 32.12 -4.16 11.10
CA GLY A 625 33.02 -4.93 10.22
C GLY A 625 33.33 -6.31 10.75
N TYR A 626 32.32 -7.05 11.21
CA TYR A 626 32.49 -8.43 11.71
C TYR A 626 32.94 -9.43 10.64
N GLY A 627 32.82 -9.08 9.34
CA GLY A 627 33.41 -9.82 8.22
C GLY A 627 34.80 -9.36 7.79
N VAL A 628 35.39 -8.37 8.48
CA VAL A 628 36.73 -7.83 8.19
C VAL A 628 37.71 -8.37 9.23
N GLY A 629 38.83 -8.94 8.76
CA GLY A 629 39.84 -9.51 9.63
C GLY A 629 40.52 -8.46 10.53
N ASP A 630 41.10 -8.89 11.66
CA ASP A 630 41.81 -8.02 12.62
C ASP A 630 42.99 -7.20 12.03
N GLU A 631 43.50 -7.66 10.88
CA GLU A 631 44.61 -7.06 10.13
C GLU A 631 44.14 -6.30 8.89
N GLU A 632 42.84 -6.32 8.59
CA GLU A 632 42.27 -5.67 7.41
C GLU A 632 41.69 -4.30 7.77
N THR A 633 41.83 -3.34 6.84
CA THR A 633 41.22 -2.01 7.02
C THR A 633 39.81 -2.04 6.47
N PHE A 634 38.85 -1.58 7.28
CA PHE A 634 37.46 -1.37 6.86
C PHE A 634 37.41 -0.28 5.78
N ALA A 635 37.55 -0.67 4.51
CA ALA A 635 37.47 0.26 3.39
C ALA A 635 36.02 0.71 3.23
N VAL A 636 35.79 2.02 3.21
CA VAL A 636 34.49 2.61 2.88
C VAL A 636 34.17 2.24 1.43
N GLN A 637 33.17 1.37 1.23
CA GLN A 637 32.51 1.16 -0.07
C GLN A 637 31.24 2.00 -0.12
#